data_AF-D6Z5P4-F1
#
_entry.id   AF-D6Z5P4-F1
#
_cell.length_a   1.000
_cell.length_b   1.000
_cell.length_c   1.000
_cell.angle_alpha   90.00
_cell.angle_beta   90.00
_cell.angle_gamma   90.00
#
_symmetry.space_group_name_H-M   'P 1'
#
loop_
_entity.id
_entity.type
_entity.pdbx_description
1 polymer ?
#
loop_
_entity_poly.entity_id
_entity_poly.type
_entity_poly.pdbx_seq_one_letter_code
_entity_poly.pdbx_strand_id
1 'polypeptide(L)'
;MDFFCRRLRLVSRPPGGPPLSPTGPAKTLFPLSEFSFLRTFFPLSFFLCLFCLLFLFSCRGDSDGSKSAADHVIGDVRETSAVVNAQGEISFTGSGEFSGLMVSAQNLTMAAGGRLLIELDPAPVRENGFIPVGNLYTLTLFDSDGNEVAGNGTVMVEIPYRESVVEAQGLADELLLLHDGQQRSSSHIAERAVLVATLDGFGRFVVAIRDTPPTAKPHPLPLIEVGWDGYADAEQVLKNGDPIADPLRGIKVAQLGERVQLQGRETDISHKNYPAYDWELLSKPEGSAAQLTGTGREVEIIPDLVGRYIVQLTVADDQDSITITAGSYSYVEQNGEITSYCSFCHAGQYVGAAYKDIYGRDTLRDLITPWQESNHAAAYDNLDPVDRLDPVCLNCHTTGFLVTERNATAYDPGWGFADFFYDADGSGKTAADAPHLQGVNCESCHGPGGRDGTPPDSTGFQHPYQASLSQGPCMACHNIRPDEQISGRDYYYAWEGDLHVNAHYVVDGRIRVVDTYPCYHCHVGQYFIGRMHGKTLEPEVIEQPEGITCVVCHDPHDESGYGYQLRLAGEVAVQLKANSTSDDFIEMTFDAGTAAVCYSCHNAYITLPAVGEDLHGNQAEMMEGIGGYTYGEDIAGRTHGEVLVGDKCVACHMMAEHPSEPGKKVTTHQRRLYDGEDMFAADDYTVIGCKDCHVGEYALPAEGNRFDYGGRMSEIRDRLQELQQRINEVAGREDLQSPIIHNYAQSLSGNRLESVNRAAYNYLFVKRDGSFGLHNYPYAAELLRLSLEDLEGY
;
A
#
# COMPACT_ATOMS: atom_id res chain seq x y z
N MET A 1 22.20 1.62 27.78
CA MET A 1 21.92 2.01 29.17
C MET A 1 21.77 3.52 29.19
N ASP A 2 20.84 4.05 30.00
CA ASP A 2 20.21 5.38 29.88
C ASP A 2 19.36 5.57 28.61
N PHE A 3 18.07 5.21 28.71
CA PHE A 3 16.96 6.17 28.68
C PHE A 3 15.66 5.44 29.08
N PHE A 4 15.09 5.78 30.23
CA PHE A 4 13.81 5.22 30.70
C PHE A 4 13.02 6.31 31.45
N CYS A 5 11.70 6.31 31.27
CA CYS A 5 10.70 6.94 32.14
C CYS A 5 10.68 8.49 32.27
N ARG A 6 9.83 9.16 31.47
CA ARG A 6 8.45 9.58 31.89
C ARG A 6 7.85 10.72 31.03
N ARG A 7 6.71 10.46 30.40
CA ARG A 7 5.63 11.45 30.22
C ARG A 7 4.30 10.79 30.59
N LEU A 8 3.71 11.23 31.71
CA LEU A 8 2.33 10.96 32.11
C LEU A 8 1.69 12.32 32.41
N ARG A 9 0.64 12.69 31.68
CA ARG A 9 -0.28 13.79 32.04
C ARG A 9 -1.69 13.46 31.58
N LEU A 10 -2.44 12.77 32.43
CA LEU A 10 -3.90 12.76 32.37
C LEU A 10 -4.44 14.13 32.78
N VAL A 11 -5.48 14.60 32.09
CA VAL A 11 -6.25 15.79 32.46
C VAL A 11 -7.45 15.35 33.28
N SER A 12 -7.63 15.92 34.47
CA SER A 12 -8.87 15.83 35.24
C SER A 12 -9.22 17.20 35.85
N ARG A 13 -10.49 17.59 35.76
CA ARG A 13 -11.02 18.85 36.34
C ARG A 13 -11.49 18.63 37.80
N PRO A 14 -11.46 19.67 38.66
CA PRO A 14 -11.68 19.53 40.10
C PRO A 14 -13.08 19.97 40.58
N PRO A 15 -13.43 19.66 41.84
CA PRO A 15 -14.30 20.52 42.64
C PRO A 15 -13.70 20.88 44.02
N GLY A 16 -13.83 22.15 44.44
CA GLY A 16 -13.88 22.60 45.84
C GLY A 16 -12.60 22.55 46.72
N GLY A 17 -12.06 23.72 47.10
CA GLY A 17 -11.21 23.87 48.29
C GLY A 17 -12.00 24.45 49.48
N PRO A 18 -11.37 25.09 50.51
CA PRO A 18 -9.96 25.08 50.96
C PRO A 18 -9.94 24.78 52.50
N PRO A 19 -9.05 25.33 53.36
CA PRO A 19 -7.65 25.77 53.24
C PRO A 19 -6.69 25.07 54.26
N LEU A 20 -5.37 25.29 54.13
CA LEU A 20 -4.48 25.77 55.22
C LEU A 20 -3.00 25.82 54.76
N SER A 21 -2.20 26.66 55.42
CA SER A 21 -0.80 27.01 55.11
C SER A 21 0.01 27.14 56.42
N PRO A 22 1.32 27.47 56.43
CA PRO A 22 2.46 26.94 55.67
C PRO A 22 3.67 26.60 56.62
N THR A 23 4.92 26.74 56.13
CA THR A 23 6.26 26.60 56.79
C THR A 23 6.91 25.21 56.69
N GLY A 24 8.22 25.04 56.46
CA GLY A 24 9.34 25.98 56.20
C GLY A 24 10.61 25.23 55.68
N PRO A 25 11.72 25.92 55.31
CA PRO A 25 12.73 25.34 54.41
C PRO A 25 14.12 24.98 55.00
N ALA A 26 14.76 24.00 54.34
CA ALA A 26 16.20 23.79 54.02
C ALA A 26 17.36 24.29 54.92
N LYS A 27 18.39 23.41 55.11
CA LYS A 27 19.82 23.78 55.20
C LYS A 27 20.80 22.56 55.18
N THR A 28 21.74 22.56 54.22
CA THR A 28 23.25 22.48 54.35
C THR A 28 23.94 21.41 55.23
N LEU A 29 25.16 20.87 54.99
CA LEU A 29 26.23 20.99 53.96
C LEU A 29 27.31 19.86 54.18
N PHE A 30 27.90 19.30 53.10
CA PHE A 30 29.33 18.84 52.94
C PHE A 30 29.97 17.71 53.82
N PRO A 31 31.19 17.17 53.48
CA PRO A 31 31.95 17.10 52.20
C PRO A 31 32.82 15.81 51.94
N LEU A 32 33.65 15.84 50.87
CA LEU A 32 34.89 15.06 50.57
C LEU A 32 34.72 13.57 50.17
N SER A 33 35.51 12.96 49.27
CA SER A 33 36.61 13.37 48.34
C SER A 33 36.86 12.20 47.31
N GLU A 34 37.81 12.14 46.36
CA GLU A 34 39.05 12.88 46.00
C GLU A 34 39.13 13.25 44.49
N PHE A 35 40.25 13.01 43.78
CA PHE A 35 40.64 13.58 42.47
C PHE A 35 41.60 12.64 41.67
N SER A 36 41.62 12.75 40.33
CA SER A 36 42.82 12.93 39.45
C SER A 36 42.51 12.56 37.98
N PHE A 37 42.27 13.51 37.05
CA PHE A 37 43.23 14.20 36.14
C PHE A 37 44.04 13.28 35.17
N LEU A 38 43.88 13.28 33.82
CA LEU A 38 44.02 14.31 32.74
C LEU A 38 45.47 14.75 32.39
N ARG A 39 45.99 14.41 31.18
CA ARG A 39 46.20 15.32 30.00
C ARG A 39 47.14 14.84 28.86
N THR A 40 46.60 14.84 27.61
CA THR A 40 47.13 15.37 26.31
C THR A 40 48.61 15.32 25.89
N PHE A 41 48.92 14.96 24.61
CA PHE A 41 49.31 15.90 23.51
C PHE A 41 49.57 15.19 22.12
N PHE A 42 49.41 15.94 21.01
CA PHE A 42 49.69 15.63 19.57
C PHE A 42 51.21 15.84 19.21
N PRO A 43 51.79 15.75 17.95
CA PRO A 43 51.18 15.74 16.58
C PRO A 43 51.87 14.91 15.43
N LEU A 44 51.28 15.01 14.21
CA LEU A 44 51.82 15.11 12.83
C LEU A 44 52.72 14.06 12.08
N SER A 45 52.23 13.76 10.87
CA SER A 45 52.80 13.35 9.56
C SER A 45 54.32 13.48 9.26
N PHE A 46 54.90 12.45 8.59
CA PHE A 46 55.55 12.48 7.25
C PHE A 46 56.37 11.19 6.96
N PHE A 47 56.23 10.58 5.77
CA PHE A 47 57.35 10.31 4.82
C PHE A 47 56.85 9.66 3.52
N LEU A 48 57.46 10.02 2.39
CA LEU A 48 57.14 9.53 1.04
C LEU A 48 58.42 9.51 0.18
N CYS A 49 58.65 8.42 -0.58
CA CYS A 49 59.67 8.29 -1.66
C CYS A 49 61.18 8.39 -1.23
N LEU A 50 62.21 8.00 -2.00
CA LEU A 50 62.34 7.70 -3.45
C LEU A 50 63.62 6.85 -3.78
N PHE A 51 63.73 6.35 -5.02
CA PHE A 51 64.94 5.86 -5.76
C PHE A 51 65.59 4.51 -5.37
N CYS A 52 66.23 3.73 -6.28
CA CYS A 52 66.52 3.84 -7.74
C CYS A 52 66.62 2.40 -8.34
N LEU A 53 65.90 2.01 -9.39
CA LEU A 53 66.25 2.13 -10.84
C LEU A 53 67.66 1.66 -11.25
N LEU A 54 67.76 0.61 -12.09
CA LEU A 54 68.76 0.44 -13.17
C LEU A 54 68.32 -0.63 -14.23
N PHE A 55 68.20 -0.20 -15.50
CA PHE A 55 68.24 -0.92 -16.79
C PHE A 55 67.19 -1.95 -17.28
N LEU A 56 66.25 -1.41 -18.06
CA LEU A 56 65.71 -1.81 -19.39
C LEU A 56 66.36 -2.97 -20.18
N PHE A 57 65.54 -3.84 -20.77
CA PHE A 57 65.35 -3.98 -22.24
C PHE A 57 63.99 -4.68 -22.58
N SER A 58 63.47 -4.50 -23.79
CA SER A 58 62.04 -4.68 -24.13
C SER A 58 61.62 -6.01 -24.78
N CYS A 59 60.31 -6.31 -24.63
CA CYS A 59 59.31 -6.83 -25.62
C CYS A 59 58.59 -8.16 -25.31
N ARG A 60 57.24 -8.09 -25.31
CA ARG A 60 56.16 -9.08 -25.63
C ARG A 60 56.59 -10.56 -25.79
N GLY A 61 55.97 -11.54 -25.14
CA GLY A 61 54.52 -11.84 -25.07
C GLY A 61 54.23 -13.03 -26.01
N ASP A 62 53.44 -14.06 -25.72
CA ASP A 62 52.58 -14.38 -24.57
C ASP A 62 52.77 -15.85 -24.14
N SER A 63 52.19 -16.27 -23.01
CA SER A 63 52.44 -17.57 -22.37
C SER A 63 51.29 -18.57 -22.49
N ASP A 64 51.60 -19.76 -23.03
CA ASP A 64 50.76 -20.96 -22.93
C ASP A 64 50.59 -21.47 -21.48
N GLY A 65 49.48 -22.19 -21.24
CA GLY A 65 49.61 -23.50 -20.60
C GLY A 65 49.03 -23.73 -19.20
N SER A 66 47.70 -23.93 -19.15
CA SER A 66 46.99 -24.85 -18.23
C SER A 66 46.83 -24.49 -16.73
N LYS A 67 45.57 -24.61 -16.25
CA LYS A 67 45.17 -25.69 -15.32
C LYS A 67 43.65 -25.76 -15.08
N SER A 68 43.16 -27.01 -14.96
CA SER A 68 41.97 -27.41 -14.20
C SER A 68 40.61 -26.82 -14.63
N ALA A 69 39.95 -27.46 -15.60
CA ALA A 69 38.49 -27.39 -15.69
C ALA A 69 37.86 -28.12 -14.49
N ALA A 70 36.96 -27.44 -13.79
CA ALA A 70 35.93 -28.07 -12.99
C ALA A 70 34.64 -28.01 -13.81
N ASP A 71 33.95 -29.15 -13.95
CA ASP A 71 32.74 -29.24 -14.76
C ASP A 71 31.66 -28.30 -14.21
N HIS A 72 31.37 -27.24 -14.96
CA HIS A 72 30.06 -26.59 -14.89
C HIS A 72 29.07 -27.46 -15.69
N VAL A 73 27.87 -27.62 -15.16
CA VAL A 73 26.75 -28.17 -15.93
C VAL A 73 26.37 -27.14 -16.98
N ILE A 74 26.90 -27.31 -18.19
CA ILE A 74 26.45 -26.59 -19.38
C ILE A 74 25.10 -27.17 -19.76
N GLY A 75 24.04 -26.35 -19.78
CA GLY A 75 22.81 -26.73 -20.44
C GLY A 75 23.06 -26.84 -21.94
N ASP A 76 22.62 -27.93 -22.59
CA ASP A 76 22.89 -28.18 -24.01
C ASP A 76 22.38 -27.01 -24.89
N VAL A 77 23.31 -26.22 -25.44
CA VAL A 77 23.04 -25.24 -26.50
C VAL A 77 22.35 -25.97 -27.66
N ARG A 78 21.21 -25.45 -28.13
CA ARG A 78 20.44 -26.07 -29.22
C ARG A 78 20.65 -25.29 -30.51
N GLU A 79 21.05 -25.97 -31.58
CA GLU A 79 21.37 -25.35 -32.86
C GLU A 79 20.43 -25.82 -33.98
N THR A 80 20.08 -24.91 -34.89
CA THR A 80 19.46 -25.21 -36.19
C THR A 80 19.97 -24.25 -37.26
N SER A 81 19.60 -24.43 -38.53
CA SER A 81 20.05 -23.54 -39.60
C SER A 81 19.06 -23.34 -40.74
N ALA A 82 19.18 -22.19 -41.40
CA ALA A 82 18.45 -21.82 -42.61
C ALA A 82 19.43 -21.45 -43.74
N VAL A 83 19.03 -21.68 -45.00
CA VAL A 83 19.89 -21.43 -46.18
C VAL A 83 19.47 -20.12 -46.85
N VAL A 84 20.45 -19.31 -47.25
CA VAL A 84 20.23 -18.10 -48.06
C VAL A 84 19.81 -18.51 -49.46
N ASN A 85 18.63 -18.07 -49.90
CA ASN A 85 18.06 -18.44 -51.19
C ASN A 85 18.80 -17.74 -52.36
N ALA A 86 18.38 -18.04 -53.60
CA ALA A 86 18.99 -17.48 -54.81
C ALA A 86 18.76 -15.96 -55.00
N GLN A 87 17.95 -15.34 -54.16
CA GLN A 87 17.57 -13.93 -54.16
C GLN A 87 18.25 -13.13 -53.03
N GLY A 88 19.04 -13.79 -52.16
CA GLY A 88 19.66 -13.13 -51.00
C GLY A 88 18.69 -12.94 -49.82
N GLU A 89 17.72 -13.85 -49.68
CA GLU A 89 16.71 -13.83 -48.63
C GLU A 89 16.80 -15.08 -47.75
N ILE A 90 16.32 -14.95 -46.51
CA ILE A 90 16.16 -16.04 -45.55
C ILE A 90 14.71 -16.06 -45.09
N SER A 91 14.14 -17.26 -44.94
CA SER A 91 12.88 -17.49 -44.27
C SER A 91 13.01 -18.75 -43.43
N PHE A 92 12.76 -18.63 -42.13
CA PHE A 92 12.78 -19.70 -41.15
C PHE A 92 11.51 -19.64 -40.31
N THR A 93 10.88 -20.80 -40.12
CA THR A 93 9.78 -21.01 -39.18
C THR A 93 10.17 -22.19 -38.32
N GLY A 94 10.34 -21.95 -37.03
CA GLY A 94 10.83 -22.95 -36.09
C GLY A 94 9.78 -24.00 -35.75
N SER A 95 10.28 -25.18 -35.37
CA SER A 95 9.48 -26.34 -34.95
C SER A 95 10.22 -27.09 -33.84
N GLY A 96 9.50 -27.92 -33.08
CA GLY A 96 10.06 -28.54 -31.88
C GLY A 96 10.45 -27.48 -30.86
N GLU A 97 11.70 -27.48 -30.40
CA GLU A 97 12.23 -26.55 -29.40
C GLU A 97 12.29 -25.09 -29.90
N PHE A 98 12.29 -24.87 -31.22
CA PHE A 98 12.22 -23.54 -31.84
C PHE A 98 10.78 -23.12 -32.20
N SER A 99 9.75 -23.86 -31.77
CA SER A 99 8.36 -23.57 -32.16
C SER A 99 7.93 -22.16 -31.75
N GLY A 100 7.32 -21.43 -32.69
CA GLY A 100 6.91 -20.03 -32.50
C GLY A 100 7.95 -19.01 -32.96
N LEU A 101 9.25 -19.36 -33.05
CA LEU A 101 10.25 -18.47 -33.63
C LEU A 101 10.07 -18.39 -35.15
N MET A 102 9.95 -17.17 -35.69
CA MET A 102 10.17 -16.91 -37.11
C MET A 102 11.31 -15.93 -37.30
N VAL A 103 12.14 -16.19 -38.32
CA VAL A 103 13.20 -15.27 -38.75
C VAL A 103 13.08 -15.08 -40.25
N SER A 104 13.05 -13.84 -40.70
CA SER A 104 13.15 -13.52 -42.13
C SER A 104 14.10 -12.36 -42.36
N ALA A 105 14.94 -12.47 -43.39
CA ALA A 105 15.90 -11.45 -43.76
C ALA A 105 15.86 -11.23 -45.27
N GLN A 106 16.02 -9.98 -45.70
CA GLN A 106 15.98 -9.59 -47.12
C GLN A 106 17.17 -8.69 -47.46
N ASN A 107 17.50 -8.60 -48.76
CA ASN A 107 18.56 -7.77 -49.31
C ASN A 107 19.98 -8.10 -48.78
N LEU A 108 20.25 -9.36 -48.42
CA LEU A 108 21.56 -9.77 -47.93
C LEU A 108 22.59 -9.70 -49.06
N THR A 109 23.70 -8.99 -48.84
CA THR A 109 24.81 -8.87 -49.79
C THR A 109 25.71 -10.11 -49.82
N MET A 110 25.14 -11.27 -50.13
CA MET A 110 25.82 -12.57 -50.13
C MET A 110 25.45 -13.45 -51.33
N ALA A 111 26.33 -14.41 -51.64
CA ALA A 111 26.07 -15.41 -52.67
C ALA A 111 25.07 -16.48 -52.18
N ALA A 112 24.27 -17.00 -53.10
CA ALA A 112 23.35 -18.10 -52.84
C ALA A 112 24.11 -19.33 -52.29
N GLY A 113 23.62 -19.91 -51.18
CA GLY A 113 24.28 -21.03 -50.50
C GLY A 113 25.04 -20.68 -49.22
N GLY A 114 25.04 -19.41 -48.78
CA GLY A 114 25.35 -19.08 -47.39
C GLY A 114 24.33 -19.69 -46.41
N ARG A 115 24.70 -19.82 -45.13
CA ARG A 115 23.84 -20.37 -44.07
C ARG A 115 23.70 -19.40 -42.90
N LEU A 116 22.51 -19.33 -42.33
CA LEU A 116 22.25 -18.75 -41.02
C LEU A 116 22.21 -19.88 -40.00
N LEU A 117 23.08 -19.82 -38.99
CA LEU A 117 22.98 -20.60 -37.77
C LEU A 117 22.02 -19.87 -36.82
N ILE A 118 21.15 -20.64 -36.17
CA ILE A 118 20.21 -20.18 -35.15
C ILE A 118 20.47 -21.01 -33.91
N GLU A 119 20.99 -20.37 -32.88
CA GLU A 119 21.32 -20.96 -31.59
C GLU A 119 20.23 -20.57 -30.58
N LEU A 120 19.81 -21.49 -29.73
CA LEU A 120 18.83 -21.30 -28.67
C LEU A 120 19.47 -21.69 -27.35
N ASP A 121 19.53 -20.72 -26.45
CA ASP A 121 20.05 -20.83 -25.10
C ASP A 121 18.94 -20.58 -24.07
N PRO A 122 19.03 -21.20 -22.88
CA PRO A 122 18.32 -20.69 -21.70
C PRO A 122 18.74 -19.24 -21.45
N ALA A 123 17.77 -18.33 -21.33
CA ALA A 123 18.09 -16.93 -21.09
C ALA A 123 18.71 -16.73 -19.69
N PRO A 124 19.64 -15.77 -19.52
CA PRO A 124 20.16 -15.40 -18.22
C PRO A 124 19.03 -14.79 -17.38
N VAL A 125 19.05 -15.00 -16.06
CA VAL A 125 18.01 -14.52 -15.13
C VAL A 125 17.79 -13.00 -15.25
N ARG A 126 18.86 -12.23 -15.51
CA ARG A 126 18.84 -10.76 -15.70
C ARG A 126 19.89 -10.34 -16.71
N GLU A 127 19.57 -9.39 -17.59
CA GLU A 127 20.50 -8.80 -18.56
C GLU A 127 20.31 -7.28 -18.64
N ASN A 128 21.35 -6.49 -18.35
CA ASN A 128 21.37 -5.03 -18.50
C ASN A 128 20.22 -4.22 -17.85
N GLY A 129 19.59 -4.74 -16.78
CA GLY A 129 18.40 -4.11 -16.20
C GLY A 129 17.10 -4.49 -16.92
N PHE A 130 17.06 -5.70 -17.49
CA PHE A 130 15.88 -6.38 -18.03
C PHE A 130 15.81 -7.84 -17.54
N ILE A 131 14.59 -8.35 -17.31
CA ILE A 131 14.30 -9.77 -17.02
C ILE A 131 13.86 -10.41 -18.34
N PRO A 132 14.62 -11.39 -18.89
CA PRO A 132 14.16 -12.18 -20.01
C PRO A 132 12.90 -12.98 -19.69
N VAL A 133 11.90 -12.90 -20.57
CA VAL A 133 10.62 -13.64 -20.45
C VAL A 133 10.46 -14.68 -21.56
N GLY A 134 11.54 -15.03 -22.25
CA GLY A 134 11.59 -16.01 -23.33
C GLY A 134 12.98 -16.65 -23.44
N ASN A 135 13.17 -17.52 -24.41
CA ASN A 135 14.50 -18.10 -24.68
C ASN A 135 15.41 -17.04 -25.33
N LEU A 136 16.71 -17.18 -25.09
CA LEU A 136 17.74 -16.38 -25.74
C LEU A 136 18.08 -17.00 -27.09
N TYR A 137 18.12 -16.19 -28.14
CA TYR A 137 18.46 -16.64 -29.49
C TYR A 137 19.69 -15.90 -30.00
N THR A 138 20.60 -16.63 -30.65
CA THR A 138 21.75 -16.03 -31.35
C THR A 138 21.67 -16.36 -32.84
N LEU A 139 21.83 -15.34 -33.67
CA LEU A 139 21.84 -15.47 -35.12
C LEU A 139 23.23 -15.21 -35.68
N THR A 140 23.83 -16.24 -36.28
CA THR A 140 25.21 -16.18 -36.78
C THR A 140 25.24 -16.53 -38.27
N LEU A 141 25.70 -15.60 -39.11
CA LEU A 141 25.64 -15.73 -40.57
C LEU A 141 26.99 -16.19 -41.15
N PHE A 142 26.95 -17.20 -42.02
CA PHE A 142 28.13 -17.78 -42.67
C PHE A 142 28.02 -17.75 -44.20
N ASP A 143 29.15 -17.51 -44.86
CA ASP A 143 29.28 -17.62 -46.31
C ASP A 143 29.24 -19.08 -46.81
N SER A 144 29.29 -19.25 -48.13
CA SER A 144 29.28 -20.57 -48.78
C SER A 144 30.56 -21.40 -48.53
N ASP A 145 31.64 -20.76 -48.08
CA ASP A 145 32.91 -21.41 -47.74
C ASP A 145 32.99 -21.75 -46.24
N GLY A 146 31.98 -21.36 -45.45
CA GLY A 146 31.84 -21.64 -44.03
C GLY A 146 32.49 -20.61 -43.10
N ASN A 147 32.89 -19.44 -43.60
CA ASN A 147 33.40 -18.34 -42.78
C ASN A 147 32.23 -17.52 -42.22
N GLU A 148 32.33 -17.12 -40.96
CA GLU A 148 31.40 -16.15 -40.35
C GLU A 148 31.56 -14.77 -41.03
N VAL A 149 30.44 -14.09 -41.30
CA VAL A 149 30.42 -12.79 -41.96
C VAL A 149 29.46 -11.83 -41.26
N ALA A 150 29.87 -10.55 -41.15
CA ALA A 150 29.00 -9.49 -40.71
C ALA A 150 27.87 -9.25 -41.73
N GLY A 151 26.65 -9.68 -41.38
CA GLY A 151 25.50 -9.56 -42.26
C GLY A 151 24.94 -8.14 -42.29
N ASN A 152 25.09 -7.45 -43.42
CA ASN A 152 24.35 -6.23 -43.71
C ASN A 152 22.95 -6.59 -44.23
N GLY A 153 21.93 -6.37 -43.42
CA GLY A 153 20.53 -6.60 -43.80
C GLY A 153 19.58 -6.32 -42.65
N THR A 154 18.31 -6.10 -42.99
CA THR A 154 17.22 -5.96 -42.02
C THR A 154 16.66 -7.34 -41.72
N VAL A 155 16.63 -7.75 -40.45
CA VAL A 155 16.08 -9.03 -40.02
C VAL A 155 14.77 -8.79 -39.28
N MET A 156 13.68 -9.32 -39.80
CA MET A 156 12.38 -9.37 -39.13
C MET A 156 12.31 -10.65 -38.31
N VAL A 157 11.99 -10.51 -37.02
CA VAL A 157 11.83 -11.62 -36.08
C VAL A 157 10.45 -11.61 -35.46
N GLU A 158 9.84 -12.79 -35.33
CA GLU A 158 8.68 -13.05 -34.47
C GLU A 158 9.14 -14.05 -33.42
N ILE A 159 9.06 -13.67 -32.14
CA ILE A 159 9.73 -14.39 -31.06
C ILE A 159 8.69 -14.77 -30.00
N PRO A 160 8.59 -16.06 -29.63
CA PRO A 160 7.70 -16.50 -28.58
C PRO A 160 8.23 -16.09 -27.21
N TYR A 161 7.34 -15.62 -26.35
CA TYR A 161 7.62 -15.37 -24.94
C TYR A 161 6.71 -16.25 -24.06
N ARG A 162 7.03 -16.36 -22.77
CA ARG A 162 6.26 -17.13 -21.79
C ARG A 162 5.18 -16.25 -21.19
N GLU A 163 3.94 -16.44 -21.64
CA GLU A 163 2.77 -15.68 -21.20
C GLU A 163 2.62 -15.67 -19.67
N SER A 164 2.75 -16.84 -19.02
CA SER A 164 2.68 -16.96 -17.56
C SER A 164 3.71 -16.11 -16.79
N VAL A 165 4.90 -15.87 -17.35
CA VAL A 165 5.93 -15.03 -16.70
C VAL A 165 5.56 -13.55 -16.80
N VAL A 166 4.92 -13.15 -17.90
CA VAL A 166 4.48 -11.78 -18.15
C VAL A 166 3.23 -11.45 -17.32
N GLU A 167 2.29 -12.40 -17.25
CA GLU A 167 1.09 -12.32 -16.41
C GLU A 167 1.45 -12.26 -14.92
N ALA A 168 2.35 -13.13 -14.44
CA ALA A 168 2.78 -13.16 -13.04
C ALA A 168 3.46 -11.86 -12.56
N GLN A 169 4.04 -11.07 -13.47
CA GLN A 169 4.61 -9.76 -13.13
C GLN A 169 3.61 -8.61 -13.31
N GLY A 170 2.49 -8.80 -14.01
CA GLY A 170 1.53 -7.73 -14.31
C GLY A 170 2.05 -6.67 -15.30
N LEU A 171 3.06 -7.00 -16.11
CA LEU A 171 3.80 -6.06 -16.97
C LEU A 171 3.65 -6.37 -18.48
N ALA A 172 2.46 -6.80 -18.92
CA ALA A 172 2.18 -7.15 -20.32
C ALA A 172 2.46 -5.99 -21.31
N ASP A 173 2.18 -4.76 -20.90
CA ASP A 173 2.41 -3.55 -21.70
C ASP A 173 3.90 -3.13 -21.79
N GLU A 174 4.80 -3.74 -21.01
CA GLU A 174 6.24 -3.42 -20.96
C GLU A 174 7.13 -4.38 -21.77
N LEU A 175 6.52 -5.30 -22.51
CA LEU A 175 7.24 -6.24 -23.37
C LEU A 175 8.09 -5.53 -24.43
N LEU A 176 9.41 -5.79 -24.40
CA LEU A 176 10.38 -5.22 -25.32
C LEU A 176 11.35 -6.28 -25.84
N LEU A 177 12.00 -5.94 -26.95
CA LEU A 177 13.13 -6.71 -27.46
C LEU A 177 14.45 -6.14 -26.97
N LEU A 178 15.34 -7.00 -26.48
CA LEU A 178 16.77 -6.72 -26.44
C LEU A 178 17.48 -7.33 -27.66
N HIS A 179 18.31 -6.56 -28.33
CA HIS A 179 19.26 -7.03 -29.35
C HIS A 179 20.66 -6.53 -28.98
N ASP A 180 21.61 -7.47 -28.84
CA ASP A 180 22.96 -7.28 -28.28
C ASP A 180 22.97 -6.44 -26.98
N GLY A 181 22.02 -6.76 -26.09
CA GLY A 181 21.85 -6.09 -24.80
C GLY A 181 21.27 -4.66 -24.86
N GLN A 182 20.75 -4.22 -26.02
CA GLN A 182 20.08 -2.93 -26.19
C GLN A 182 18.61 -3.06 -26.58
N GLN A 183 17.76 -2.20 -26.03
CA GLN A 183 16.35 -2.13 -26.41
C GLN A 183 16.17 -1.80 -27.90
N ARG A 184 15.18 -2.46 -28.53
CA ARG A 184 14.70 -2.19 -29.90
C ARG A 184 13.18 -2.00 -29.90
N SER A 185 12.69 -1.25 -30.88
CA SER A 185 11.25 -1.10 -31.11
C SER A 185 10.62 -2.42 -31.53
N SER A 186 9.45 -2.70 -30.98
CA SER A 186 8.73 -3.96 -31.18
C SER A 186 7.22 -3.74 -31.20
N SER A 187 6.47 -4.77 -31.57
CA SER A 187 5.02 -4.82 -31.49
C SER A 187 4.58 -6.17 -30.95
N HIS A 188 3.64 -6.14 -30.03
CA HIS A 188 3.17 -7.30 -29.28
C HIS A 188 1.89 -7.88 -29.91
N ILE A 189 1.76 -9.21 -29.91
CA ILE A 189 0.55 -9.92 -30.34
C ILE A 189 0.17 -10.90 -29.22
N ALA A 190 -0.69 -10.42 -28.31
CA ALA A 190 -1.08 -11.13 -27.09
C ALA A 190 -1.67 -12.52 -27.39
N GLU A 191 -2.59 -12.63 -28.35
CA GLU A 191 -3.36 -13.86 -28.64
C GLU A 191 -2.52 -15.03 -29.18
N ARG A 192 -1.21 -14.81 -29.36
CA ARG A 192 -0.24 -15.78 -29.88
C ARG A 192 1.00 -15.92 -28.99
N ALA A 193 1.09 -15.17 -27.89
CA ALA A 193 2.28 -15.05 -27.05
C ALA A 193 3.59 -14.76 -27.83
N VAL A 194 3.52 -13.85 -28.83
CA VAL A 194 4.70 -13.45 -29.63
C VAL A 194 4.95 -11.94 -29.61
N LEU A 195 6.22 -11.59 -29.74
CA LEU A 195 6.71 -10.24 -29.98
C LEU A 195 7.36 -10.17 -31.36
N VAL A 196 6.96 -9.18 -32.17
CA VAL A 196 7.48 -8.91 -33.51
C VAL A 196 8.43 -7.72 -33.46
N ALA A 197 9.60 -7.83 -34.09
CA ALA A 197 10.59 -6.76 -34.10
C ALA A 197 11.44 -6.77 -35.38
N THR A 198 12.13 -5.64 -35.59
CA THR A 198 13.07 -5.41 -36.69
C THR A 198 14.48 -5.22 -36.11
N LEU A 199 15.44 -6.02 -36.58
CA LEU A 199 16.85 -5.95 -36.18
C LEU A 199 17.69 -5.29 -37.28
N ASP A 200 18.58 -4.41 -36.85
CA ASP A 200 19.65 -3.83 -37.68
C ASP A 200 20.86 -4.79 -37.74
N GLY A 201 20.66 -5.97 -38.29
CA GLY A 201 21.69 -7.00 -38.47
C GLY A 201 21.41 -8.31 -37.75
N PHE A 202 22.49 -9.08 -37.56
CA PHE A 202 22.51 -10.40 -36.92
C PHE A 202 23.27 -10.30 -35.60
N GLY A 203 22.80 -11.00 -34.59
CA GLY A 203 23.31 -10.88 -33.23
C GLY A 203 22.44 -11.67 -32.25
N ARG A 204 22.58 -11.36 -30.97
CA ARG A 204 21.87 -12.03 -29.88
C ARG A 204 20.63 -11.26 -29.49
N PHE A 205 19.48 -11.92 -29.36
CA PHE A 205 18.25 -11.27 -28.89
C PHE A 205 17.39 -12.12 -27.98
N VAL A 206 16.57 -11.44 -27.18
CA VAL A 206 15.61 -12.04 -26.26
C VAL A 206 14.45 -11.08 -26.00
N VAL A 207 13.25 -11.63 -25.81
CA VAL A 207 12.10 -10.87 -25.30
C VAL A 207 12.27 -10.69 -23.80
N ALA A 208 12.15 -9.45 -23.33
CA ALA A 208 12.34 -9.10 -21.93
C ALA A 208 11.30 -8.09 -21.46
N ILE A 209 11.18 -7.96 -20.14
CA ILE A 209 10.52 -6.85 -19.44
C ILE A 209 11.60 -6.04 -18.70
N ARG A 210 11.28 -4.81 -18.28
CA ARG A 210 12.24 -3.96 -17.56
C ARG A 210 12.53 -4.54 -16.17
N ASP A 211 13.80 -4.85 -15.91
CA ASP A 211 14.33 -5.18 -14.58
C ASP A 211 14.95 -3.92 -13.99
N THR A 212 14.07 -2.94 -13.85
CA THR A 212 14.31 -1.81 -12.98
C THR A 212 12.97 -1.61 -12.29
N PRO A 213 12.94 -1.65 -10.94
CA PRO A 213 11.93 -0.86 -10.24
C PRO A 213 11.92 0.53 -10.88
N PRO A 214 10.76 1.14 -11.18
CA PRO A 214 10.73 2.49 -11.74
C PRO A 214 11.66 3.35 -10.87
N THR A 215 12.73 3.88 -11.48
CA THR A 215 13.83 4.51 -10.72
C THR A 215 13.21 5.53 -9.81
N ALA A 216 13.31 5.31 -8.49
CA ALA A 216 12.56 6.03 -7.48
C ALA A 216 12.69 7.54 -7.66
N LYS A 217 11.78 8.12 -8.45
CA LYS A 217 11.47 9.53 -8.38
C LYS A 217 10.79 9.63 -7.02
N PRO A 218 11.41 10.32 -6.04
CA PRO A 218 10.78 10.40 -4.74
C PRO A 218 9.43 11.06 -4.94
N HIS A 219 8.36 10.38 -4.51
CA HIS A 219 7.08 11.03 -4.34
C HIS A 219 7.32 12.18 -3.36
N PRO A 220 7.07 13.43 -3.75
CA PRO A 220 6.86 14.43 -2.73
C PRO A 220 5.58 14.02 -2.01
N LEU A 221 5.72 13.47 -0.79
CA LEU A 221 4.63 13.53 0.18
C LEU A 221 4.07 14.97 0.14
N PRO A 222 2.74 15.16 0.20
CA PRO A 222 2.19 16.50 0.25
C PRO A 222 2.80 17.27 1.42
N LEU A 223 3.05 18.55 1.22
CA LEU A 223 3.41 19.45 2.32
C LEU A 223 2.13 20.04 2.93
N ILE A 224 1.06 20.18 2.14
CA ILE A 224 -0.28 20.55 2.60
C ILE A 224 -1.23 19.34 2.57
N GLU A 225 -1.67 18.93 3.76
CA GLU A 225 -2.73 17.95 4.00
C GLU A 225 -4.05 18.68 4.33
N VAL A 226 -5.20 18.08 4.02
CA VAL A 226 -6.51 18.62 4.41
C VAL A 226 -6.89 18.04 5.76
N GLY A 227 -6.99 18.91 6.77
CA GLY A 227 -7.41 18.55 8.11
C GLY A 227 -8.86 18.08 8.14
N TRP A 228 -9.13 17.11 9.00
CA TRP A 228 -10.46 16.57 9.24
C TRP A 228 -10.65 16.30 10.73
N ASP A 229 -11.88 16.39 11.20
CA ASP A 229 -12.33 15.89 12.48
C ASP A 229 -13.61 15.08 12.26
N GLY A 230 -13.87 14.14 13.16
CA GLY A 230 -15.03 13.28 13.05
C GLY A 230 -16.22 13.84 13.84
N TYR A 231 -17.44 13.41 13.50
CA TYR A 231 -18.69 13.86 14.12
C TYR A 231 -18.61 14.05 15.66
N ALA A 232 -18.01 13.09 16.35
CA ALA A 232 -17.88 13.07 17.81
C ALA A 232 -16.91 14.07 18.43
N ASP A 233 -16.04 14.68 17.63
CA ASP A 233 -15.03 15.67 18.03
C ASP A 233 -15.30 17.06 17.44
N ALA A 234 -16.20 17.14 16.46
CA ALA A 234 -16.60 18.36 15.77
C ALA A 234 -17.12 19.45 16.71
N GLU A 235 -16.91 20.71 16.30
CA GLU A 235 -17.51 21.85 16.97
C GLU A 235 -19.05 21.78 16.91
N GLN A 236 -19.71 22.34 17.92
CA GLN A 236 -21.18 22.37 18.01
C GLN A 236 -21.69 23.78 17.71
N VAL A 237 -22.48 23.94 16.66
CA VAL A 237 -23.20 25.17 16.32
C VAL A 237 -24.67 25.06 16.76
N LEU A 238 -25.35 26.19 16.87
CA LEU A 238 -26.77 26.25 17.26
C LEU A 238 -27.61 26.89 16.15
N LYS A 239 -28.65 26.17 15.67
CA LYS A 239 -29.68 26.71 14.77
C LYS A 239 -31.04 26.56 15.44
N ASN A 240 -31.79 27.65 15.58
CA ASN A 240 -33.10 27.69 16.25
C ASN A 240 -33.17 27.14 17.70
N GLY A 241 -32.02 26.79 18.30
CA GLY A 241 -31.91 26.17 19.62
C GLY A 241 -31.39 24.73 19.58
N ASP A 242 -31.34 24.10 18.41
CA ASP A 242 -30.86 22.75 18.21
C ASP A 242 -29.32 22.72 18.09
N PRO A 243 -28.61 21.80 18.76
CA PRO A 243 -27.20 21.55 18.54
C PRO A 243 -26.96 20.78 17.24
N ILE A 244 -25.96 21.20 16.48
CA ILE A 244 -25.56 20.59 15.21
C ILE A 244 -24.03 20.48 15.20
N ALA A 245 -23.52 19.30 14.88
CA ALA A 245 -22.09 19.10 14.65
C ALA A 245 -21.63 19.80 13.35
N ASP A 246 -20.47 20.43 13.40
CA ASP A 246 -19.79 21.10 12.29
C ASP A 246 -18.47 20.36 11.96
N PRO A 247 -18.53 19.12 11.43
CA PRO A 247 -17.34 18.31 11.18
C PRO A 247 -16.56 18.81 9.97
N LEU A 248 -15.24 18.80 10.08
CA LEU A 248 -14.30 19.06 9.00
C LEU A 248 -14.21 17.82 8.10
N ARG A 249 -14.87 17.85 6.94
CA ARG A 249 -14.96 16.68 6.03
C ARG A 249 -13.65 16.23 5.36
N GLY A 250 -12.55 16.96 5.52
CA GLY A 250 -11.26 16.58 4.90
C GLY A 250 -11.24 16.64 3.37
N ILE A 251 -12.12 17.47 2.76
CA ILE A 251 -12.26 17.62 1.30
C ILE A 251 -11.79 18.99 0.79
N LYS A 252 -11.35 19.02 -0.47
CA LYS A 252 -10.95 20.25 -1.18
C LYS A 252 -12.11 20.95 -1.89
N VAL A 253 -13.28 20.31 -1.96
CA VAL A 253 -14.49 20.84 -2.60
C VAL A 253 -15.51 21.10 -1.51
N ALA A 254 -15.64 22.36 -1.12
CA ALA A 254 -16.40 22.77 0.04
C ALA A 254 -17.75 23.40 -0.36
N GLN A 255 -18.76 23.22 0.48
CA GLN A 255 -19.94 24.09 0.48
C GLN A 255 -19.52 25.51 0.90
N LEU A 256 -20.20 26.52 0.39
CA LEU A 256 -20.00 27.88 0.90
C LEU A 256 -20.29 27.92 2.41
N GLY A 257 -19.45 28.63 3.16
CA GLY A 257 -19.52 28.69 4.62
C GLY A 257 -18.97 27.46 5.36
N GLU A 258 -18.57 26.40 4.66
CA GLU A 258 -17.90 25.23 5.26
C GLU A 258 -16.49 25.60 5.72
N ARG A 259 -16.04 25.04 6.86
CA ARG A 259 -14.65 25.16 7.29
C ARG A 259 -13.79 24.14 6.55
N VAL A 260 -12.73 24.62 5.93
CA VAL A 260 -11.65 23.77 5.42
C VAL A 260 -10.42 24.03 6.28
N GLN A 261 -9.99 23.02 7.02
CA GLN A 261 -8.73 23.04 7.76
C GLN A 261 -7.60 22.52 6.86
N LEU A 262 -6.44 23.14 6.94
CA LEU A 262 -5.21 22.75 6.25
C LEU A 262 -4.11 22.54 7.29
N GLN A 263 -3.38 21.45 7.15
CA GLN A 263 -2.27 21.08 8.02
C GLN A 263 -0.99 20.95 7.21
N GLY A 264 0.10 21.52 7.72
CA GLY A 264 1.44 21.33 7.18
C GLY A 264 2.04 20.03 7.69
N ARG A 265 2.67 19.23 6.81
CA ARG A 265 3.37 18.01 7.22
C ARG A 265 4.40 18.31 8.32
N GLU A 266 4.45 17.51 9.39
CA GLU A 266 5.26 17.84 10.58
C GLU A 266 6.78 17.79 10.32
N THR A 267 7.25 16.84 9.50
CA THR A 267 8.67 16.58 9.25
C THR A 267 9.04 16.60 7.77
N ASP A 268 10.31 16.92 7.49
CA ASP A 268 10.92 16.64 6.18
C ASP A 268 11.02 15.13 5.90
N ILE A 269 11.44 14.79 4.68
CA ILE A 269 11.72 13.41 4.23
C ILE A 269 12.90 12.72 4.97
N SER A 270 13.50 13.40 5.95
CA SER A 270 14.58 12.92 6.83
C SER A 270 14.14 12.85 8.31
N HIS A 271 12.83 12.95 8.59
CA HIS A 271 12.23 13.01 9.93
C HIS A 271 12.71 14.18 10.81
N LYS A 272 13.07 15.31 10.22
CA LYS A 272 13.36 16.54 10.96
C LYS A 272 12.13 17.44 10.94
N ASN A 273 11.66 17.83 12.12
CA ASN A 273 10.53 18.75 12.25
C ASN A 273 10.83 20.08 11.56
N TYR A 274 9.87 20.59 10.80
CA TYR A 274 9.99 21.94 10.22
C TYR A 274 9.96 23.01 11.32
N PRO A 275 10.82 24.04 11.26
CA PRO A 275 10.98 25.01 12.36
C PRO A 275 9.91 26.11 12.37
N ALA A 276 9.26 26.35 11.23
CA ALA A 276 8.24 27.37 11.02
C ALA A 276 7.40 27.02 9.78
N TYR A 277 6.20 27.57 9.72
CA TYR A 277 5.22 27.38 8.65
C TYR A 277 4.73 28.77 8.23
N ASP A 278 4.86 29.11 6.95
CA ASP A 278 4.42 30.38 6.39
C ASP A 278 3.30 30.14 5.37
N TRP A 279 2.11 30.64 5.67
CA TRP A 279 0.88 30.37 4.92
C TRP A 279 0.38 31.63 4.21
N GLU A 280 0.11 31.53 2.91
CA GLU A 280 -0.41 32.65 2.10
C GLU A 280 -1.66 32.24 1.31
N LEU A 281 -2.69 33.09 1.33
CA LEU A 281 -3.84 32.98 0.42
C LEU A 281 -3.53 33.73 -0.88
N LEU A 282 -2.89 33.04 -1.82
CA LEU A 282 -2.41 33.59 -3.09
C LEU A 282 -3.54 34.18 -3.96
N SER A 283 -4.70 33.53 -3.97
CA SER A 283 -5.86 34.02 -4.73
C SER A 283 -7.19 33.56 -4.14
N LYS A 284 -8.23 34.34 -4.38
CA LYS A 284 -9.63 34.09 -4.01
C LYS A 284 -10.57 34.78 -5.01
N PRO A 285 -11.88 34.44 -5.06
CA PRO A 285 -12.84 35.09 -5.96
C PRO A 285 -12.91 36.61 -5.77
N GLU A 286 -13.21 37.35 -6.84
CA GLU A 286 -13.37 38.81 -6.77
C GLU A 286 -14.54 39.17 -5.83
N GLY A 287 -14.28 40.08 -4.89
CA GLY A 287 -15.25 40.47 -3.85
C GLY A 287 -15.24 39.61 -2.59
N SER A 288 -14.50 38.49 -2.56
CA SER A 288 -14.38 37.63 -1.38
C SER A 288 -13.71 38.36 -0.21
N ALA A 289 -14.29 38.26 0.99
CA ALA A 289 -13.76 38.74 2.26
C ALA A 289 -12.90 37.68 2.99
N ALA A 290 -12.98 36.39 2.60
CA ALA A 290 -12.27 35.27 3.21
C ALA A 290 -10.76 35.50 3.43
N GLN A 291 -10.25 34.94 4.53
CA GLN A 291 -8.87 35.03 5.00
C GLN A 291 -8.48 33.69 5.63
N LEU A 292 -7.18 33.43 5.79
CA LEU A 292 -6.71 32.34 6.62
C LEU A 292 -6.81 32.72 8.10
N THR A 293 -7.26 31.78 8.93
CA THR A 293 -7.29 31.92 10.39
C THR A 293 -6.52 30.78 11.05
N GLY A 294 -5.68 31.08 12.04
CA GLY A 294 -4.74 30.11 12.64
C GLY A 294 -3.30 30.54 12.44
N THR A 295 -2.36 29.79 13.02
CA THR A 295 -0.91 30.03 12.91
C THR A 295 -0.12 28.74 13.14
N GLY A 296 1.09 28.66 12.58
CA GLY A 296 1.95 27.49 12.72
C GLY A 296 1.49 26.37 11.80
N ARG A 297 1.43 25.13 12.30
CA ARG A 297 1.18 23.94 11.47
C ARG A 297 -0.23 23.90 10.88
N GLU A 298 -1.21 24.52 11.54
CA GLU A 298 -2.63 24.43 11.17
C GLU A 298 -3.21 25.82 10.88
N VAL A 299 -3.95 25.93 9.77
CA VAL A 299 -4.77 27.09 9.40
C VAL A 299 -6.12 26.63 8.88
N GLU A 300 -7.12 27.50 8.97
CA GLU A 300 -8.46 27.29 8.45
C GLU A 300 -8.81 28.39 7.45
N ILE A 301 -9.68 28.06 6.50
CA ILE A 301 -10.37 29.02 5.63
C ILE A 301 -11.85 28.67 5.57
N ILE A 302 -12.69 29.70 5.55
CA ILE A 302 -14.13 29.59 5.30
C ILE A 302 -14.39 30.29 3.96
N PRO A 303 -14.67 29.54 2.88
CA PRO A 303 -15.03 30.11 1.59
C PRO A 303 -16.39 30.83 1.66
N ASP A 304 -16.45 32.02 1.08
CA ASP A 304 -17.58 32.94 1.17
C ASP A 304 -18.21 33.31 -0.19
N LEU A 305 -17.60 32.90 -1.30
CA LEU A 305 -18.09 33.04 -2.67
C LEU A 305 -17.74 31.81 -3.52
N VAL A 306 -18.60 31.47 -4.48
CA VAL A 306 -18.34 30.37 -5.43
C VAL A 306 -17.06 30.63 -6.19
N GLY A 307 -16.18 29.62 -6.28
CA GLY A 307 -14.95 29.67 -7.05
C GLY A 307 -13.76 29.06 -6.34
N ARG A 308 -12.56 29.39 -6.84
CA ARG A 308 -11.30 28.79 -6.40
C ARG A 308 -10.54 29.72 -5.44
N TYR A 309 -10.05 29.12 -4.36
CA TYR A 309 -9.14 29.70 -3.38
C TYR A 309 -7.82 28.93 -3.48
N ILE A 310 -6.70 29.63 -3.65
CA ILE A 310 -5.38 28.99 -3.75
C ILE A 310 -4.59 29.37 -2.50
N VAL A 311 -4.28 28.38 -1.68
CA VAL A 311 -3.48 28.53 -0.46
C VAL A 311 -2.11 27.91 -0.69
N GLN A 312 -1.07 28.61 -0.27
CA GLN A 312 0.32 28.17 -0.35
C GLN A 312 0.91 28.02 1.06
N LEU A 313 1.74 27.00 1.23
CA LEU A 313 2.59 26.81 2.39
C LEU A 313 4.05 26.81 1.93
N THR A 314 4.88 27.57 2.63
CA THR A 314 6.34 27.52 2.52
C THR A 314 6.94 27.09 3.86
N VAL A 315 7.80 26.07 3.85
CA VAL A 315 8.56 25.61 5.03
C VAL A 315 10.04 25.44 4.66
N ALA A 316 10.93 26.17 5.34
CA ALA A 316 12.35 26.21 4.99
C ALA A 316 12.60 26.50 3.49
N ASP A 317 13.05 25.51 2.71
CA ASP A 317 13.28 25.59 1.26
C ASP A 317 12.17 24.88 0.43
N ASP A 318 11.21 24.22 1.07
CA ASP A 318 10.08 23.51 0.44
C ASP A 318 8.87 24.44 0.29
N GLN A 319 8.11 24.28 -0.81
CA GLN A 319 6.88 25.03 -1.07
C GLN A 319 5.85 24.15 -1.78
N ASP A 320 4.57 24.31 -1.40
CA ASP A 320 3.42 23.58 -1.94
C ASP A 320 2.19 24.49 -1.99
N SER A 321 1.20 24.14 -2.80
CA SER A 321 -0.04 24.91 -2.95
C SER A 321 -1.25 24.03 -3.20
N ILE A 322 -2.31 24.27 -2.43
CA ILE A 322 -3.59 23.58 -2.56
C ILE A 322 -4.65 24.50 -3.17
N THR A 323 -5.47 23.96 -4.07
CA THR A 323 -6.72 24.61 -4.50
C THR A 323 -7.86 24.08 -3.63
N ILE A 324 -8.59 25.00 -3.01
CA ILE A 324 -9.92 24.74 -2.45
C ILE A 324 -10.95 25.32 -3.43
N THR A 325 -11.98 24.54 -3.74
CA THR A 325 -13.08 24.95 -4.63
C THR A 325 -14.35 25.05 -3.81
N ALA A 326 -15.02 26.20 -3.84
CA ALA A 326 -16.27 26.43 -3.13
C ALA A 326 -17.46 26.42 -4.10
N GLY A 327 -18.54 25.73 -3.72
CA GLY A 327 -19.74 25.54 -4.55
C GLY A 327 -21.01 25.33 -3.73
N SER A 328 -22.09 24.98 -4.44
CA SER A 328 -23.40 24.64 -3.88
C SER A 328 -23.96 23.39 -4.57
N TYR A 329 -24.82 22.64 -3.89
CA TYR A 329 -25.36 21.40 -4.45
C TYR A 329 -26.28 21.67 -5.64
N SER A 330 -26.38 20.71 -6.56
CA SER A 330 -27.03 20.91 -7.87
C SER A 330 -27.90 19.73 -8.28
N TYR A 331 -28.99 20.02 -8.98
CA TYR A 331 -29.96 19.02 -9.42
C TYR A 331 -30.27 19.12 -10.91
N VAL A 332 -30.82 18.04 -11.45
CA VAL A 332 -31.43 17.99 -12.77
C VAL A 332 -32.88 17.51 -12.63
N GLU A 333 -33.80 18.12 -13.40
CA GLU A 333 -35.16 17.60 -13.56
C GLU A 333 -35.23 16.78 -14.85
N GLN A 334 -35.54 15.49 -14.75
CA GLN A 334 -35.76 14.62 -15.89
C GLN A 334 -37.09 13.86 -15.73
N ASN A 335 -37.95 13.91 -16.75
CA ASN A 335 -39.25 13.24 -16.76
C ASN A 335 -40.20 13.60 -15.58
N GLY A 336 -39.93 14.72 -14.88
CA GLY A 336 -40.65 15.14 -13.66
C GLY A 336 -40.02 14.65 -12.35
N GLU A 337 -38.86 14.00 -12.38
CA GLU A 337 -38.07 13.58 -11.22
C GLU A 337 -36.86 14.50 -11.03
N ILE A 338 -36.61 14.92 -9.78
CA ILE A 338 -35.47 15.76 -9.38
C ILE A 338 -34.39 14.86 -8.81
N THR A 339 -33.21 14.82 -9.44
CA THR A 339 -32.06 14.00 -9.01
C THR A 339 -30.77 14.83 -8.92
N SER A 340 -29.74 14.33 -8.22
CA SER A 340 -28.43 15.01 -8.19
C SER A 340 -27.87 15.12 -9.61
N TYR A 341 -27.15 16.21 -9.89
CA TYR A 341 -26.53 16.41 -11.20
C TYR A 341 -25.51 15.30 -11.56
N CYS A 342 -24.93 14.63 -10.56
CA CYS A 342 -24.09 13.45 -10.76
C CYS A 342 -24.83 12.34 -11.52
N SER A 343 -26.14 12.16 -11.26
CA SER A 343 -26.97 11.16 -11.92
C SER A 343 -27.10 11.37 -13.44
N PHE A 344 -26.94 12.60 -13.92
CA PHE A 344 -26.94 12.87 -15.36
C PHE A 344 -25.67 12.34 -16.04
N CYS A 345 -24.51 12.58 -15.44
CA CYS A 345 -23.21 12.24 -16.02
C CYS A 345 -22.82 10.77 -15.81
N HIS A 346 -23.27 10.15 -14.71
CA HIS A 346 -22.85 8.81 -14.29
C HIS A 346 -23.93 7.73 -14.44
N ALA A 347 -24.97 7.96 -15.25
CA ALA A 347 -25.96 6.92 -15.63
C ALA A 347 -25.48 6.02 -16.81
N GLY A 348 -24.17 5.82 -16.97
CA GLY A 348 -23.58 4.99 -18.03
C GLY A 348 -23.74 5.51 -19.47
N GLN A 349 -24.38 6.66 -19.70
CA GLN A 349 -24.68 7.20 -21.04
C GLN A 349 -23.44 7.69 -21.81
N TYR A 350 -22.33 7.94 -21.12
CA TYR A 350 -21.11 8.54 -21.67
C TYR A 350 -19.89 7.58 -21.67
N VAL A 351 -20.11 6.27 -21.51
CA VAL A 351 -19.08 5.24 -21.57
C VAL A 351 -18.32 5.29 -22.91
N GLY A 352 -16.99 5.18 -22.87
CA GLY A 352 -16.14 5.30 -24.05
C GLY A 352 -15.75 6.74 -24.42
N ALA A 353 -16.06 7.72 -23.56
CA ALA A 353 -15.42 9.03 -23.63
C ALA A 353 -13.90 8.91 -23.45
N ALA A 354 -13.13 9.86 -24.00
CA ALA A 354 -11.66 9.85 -23.95
C ALA A 354 -11.04 10.11 -22.55
N TYR A 355 -11.87 10.13 -21.51
CA TYR A 355 -11.47 10.37 -20.13
C TYR A 355 -11.40 9.04 -19.39
N LYS A 356 -10.23 8.74 -18.80
CA LYS A 356 -10.02 7.59 -17.91
C LYS A 356 -9.56 8.08 -16.54
N ASP A 357 -9.88 7.33 -15.49
CA ASP A 357 -9.26 7.53 -14.18
C ASP A 357 -7.81 7.02 -14.17
N ILE A 358 -7.06 7.26 -13.08
CA ILE A 358 -5.66 6.81 -12.96
C ILE A 358 -5.54 5.27 -13.06
N TYR A 359 -6.61 4.54 -12.77
CA TYR A 359 -6.70 3.08 -12.85
C TYR A 359 -7.10 2.59 -14.26
N GLY A 360 -7.34 3.48 -15.22
CA GLY A 360 -7.71 3.15 -16.60
C GLY A 360 -9.21 2.93 -16.84
N ARG A 361 -10.07 3.13 -15.83
CA ARG A 361 -11.53 2.94 -15.92
C ARG A 361 -12.19 4.17 -16.54
N ASP A 362 -13.33 3.98 -17.22
CA ASP A 362 -14.11 5.11 -17.74
C ASP A 362 -14.57 6.02 -16.59
N THR A 363 -14.32 7.32 -16.71
CA THR A 363 -14.65 8.28 -15.65
C THR A 363 -16.17 8.47 -15.52
N LEU A 364 -16.86 8.53 -16.65
CA LEU A 364 -18.32 8.68 -16.77
C LEU A 364 -19.03 7.33 -16.98
N ARG A 365 -18.52 6.27 -16.34
CA ARG A 365 -19.18 4.96 -16.27
C ARG A 365 -20.44 5.02 -15.40
N ASP A 366 -21.22 3.94 -15.43
CA ASP A 366 -22.35 3.80 -14.52
C ASP A 366 -21.84 3.65 -13.08
N LEU A 367 -22.09 4.67 -12.26
CA LEU A 367 -21.88 4.65 -10.81
C LEU A 367 -23.21 4.78 -10.05
N ILE A 368 -24.30 5.08 -10.75
CA ILE A 368 -25.59 5.39 -10.15
C ILE A 368 -26.34 4.11 -9.81
N THR A 369 -26.32 3.14 -10.73
CA THR A 369 -26.96 1.84 -10.49
C THR A 369 -26.38 1.13 -9.26
N PRO A 370 -25.05 0.91 -9.10
CA PRO A 370 -24.53 0.26 -7.91
C PRO A 370 -24.67 1.12 -6.64
N TRP A 371 -24.48 2.45 -6.72
CA TRP A 371 -24.68 3.33 -5.55
C TRP A 371 -26.14 3.28 -5.05
N GLN A 372 -27.14 3.19 -5.94
CA GLN A 372 -28.55 3.08 -5.58
C GLN A 372 -28.90 1.79 -4.82
N GLU A 373 -28.12 0.73 -4.98
CA GLU A 373 -28.29 -0.53 -4.23
C GLU A 373 -27.64 -0.46 -2.82
N SER A 374 -26.76 0.52 -2.60
CA SER A 374 -26.03 0.70 -1.34
C SER A 374 -26.86 1.31 -0.20
N ASN A 375 -26.43 1.06 1.04
CA ASN A 375 -27.01 1.69 2.23
C ASN A 375 -26.78 3.22 2.28
N HIS A 376 -25.82 3.76 1.52
CA HIS A 376 -25.56 5.20 1.46
C HIS A 376 -26.68 5.95 0.73
N ALA A 377 -27.14 5.43 -0.43
CA ALA A 377 -28.31 5.99 -1.13
C ALA A 377 -29.57 5.91 -0.26
N ALA A 378 -29.80 4.77 0.40
CA ALA A 378 -30.93 4.55 1.29
C ALA A 378 -30.81 5.22 2.67
N ALA A 379 -29.73 5.97 2.98
CA ALA A 379 -29.43 6.39 4.35
C ALA A 379 -30.55 7.22 5.00
N TYR A 380 -31.16 8.17 4.27
CA TYR A 380 -32.29 8.96 4.77
C TYR A 380 -33.56 8.10 4.94
N ASP A 381 -33.80 7.16 4.03
CA ASP A 381 -34.99 6.33 4.07
C ASP A 381 -34.94 5.22 5.13
N ASN A 382 -33.73 4.81 5.50
CA ASN A 382 -33.47 3.90 6.62
C ASN A 382 -33.62 4.56 8.00
N LEU A 383 -33.87 5.87 8.09
CA LEU A 383 -34.25 6.54 9.34
C LEU A 383 -35.74 6.33 9.67
N ASP A 384 -36.02 6.11 10.95
CA ASP A 384 -37.38 6.16 11.47
C ASP A 384 -37.98 7.57 11.24
N PRO A 385 -39.31 7.71 11.03
CA PRO A 385 -39.91 9.00 10.70
C PRO A 385 -39.71 10.12 11.74
N VAL A 386 -39.32 9.78 12.97
CA VAL A 386 -38.97 10.75 14.02
C VAL A 386 -37.53 11.24 13.87
N ASP A 387 -36.59 10.35 13.55
CA ASP A 387 -35.16 10.66 13.34
C ASP A 387 -34.95 11.52 12.08
N ARG A 388 -35.84 11.41 11.09
CA ARG A 388 -35.89 12.31 9.91
C ARG A 388 -36.22 13.77 10.25
N LEU A 389 -36.52 14.06 11.52
CA LEU A 389 -36.73 15.42 12.06
C LEU A 389 -35.64 15.82 13.06
N ASP A 390 -34.60 14.99 13.26
CA ASP A 390 -33.52 15.25 14.20
C ASP A 390 -32.25 15.71 13.44
N PRO A 391 -31.75 16.95 13.67
CA PRO A 391 -30.55 17.45 13.00
C PRO A 391 -29.28 16.62 13.28
N VAL A 392 -29.23 15.89 14.41
CA VAL A 392 -28.14 14.93 14.71
C VAL A 392 -28.12 13.80 13.67
N CYS A 393 -29.28 13.27 13.32
CA CYS A 393 -29.40 12.21 12.32
C CYS A 393 -29.22 12.76 10.90
N LEU A 394 -29.83 13.91 10.58
CA LEU A 394 -29.78 14.50 9.25
C LEU A 394 -28.37 14.90 8.82
N ASN A 395 -27.49 15.25 9.76
CA ASN A 395 -26.08 15.55 9.51
C ASN A 395 -25.36 14.41 8.75
N CYS A 396 -25.59 13.16 9.17
CA CYS A 396 -24.94 11.97 8.58
C CYS A 396 -25.81 11.24 7.53
N HIS A 397 -27.11 11.52 7.47
CA HIS A 397 -28.07 10.79 6.62
C HIS A 397 -28.60 11.62 5.43
N THR A 398 -28.09 12.84 5.23
CA THR A 398 -28.44 13.70 4.08
C THR A 398 -27.19 14.35 3.49
N THR A 399 -27.32 14.98 2.32
CA THR A 399 -26.22 15.64 1.62
C THR A 399 -26.30 17.16 1.80
N GLY A 400 -25.23 17.78 2.31
CA GLY A 400 -25.19 19.24 2.49
C GLY A 400 -25.94 19.75 3.71
N PHE A 401 -25.95 18.97 4.79
CA PHE A 401 -26.50 19.39 6.09
C PHE A 401 -25.48 20.25 6.87
N LEU A 402 -25.16 21.42 6.32
CA LEU A 402 -24.30 22.42 6.94
C LEU A 402 -25.15 23.63 7.33
N VAL A 403 -24.87 24.24 8.48
CA VAL A 403 -25.45 25.54 8.86
C VAL A 403 -24.36 26.59 8.91
N THR A 404 -24.34 27.48 7.91
CA THR A 404 -23.30 28.51 7.77
C THR A 404 -23.50 29.70 8.71
N GLU A 405 -24.75 29.95 9.14
CA GLU A 405 -25.14 31.05 10.03
C GLU A 405 -24.66 30.86 11.49
N ARG A 406 -23.35 30.99 11.73
CA ARG A 406 -22.78 31.02 13.09
C ARG A 406 -23.22 32.27 13.86
N ASN A 407 -24.42 32.20 14.47
CA ASN A 407 -25.09 33.26 15.24
C ASN A 407 -25.62 34.46 14.41
N ALA A 408 -26.08 34.22 13.17
CA ALA A 408 -26.74 35.21 12.32
C ALA A 408 -28.23 34.88 12.08
N THR A 409 -28.97 35.78 11.43
CA THR A 409 -30.40 35.64 11.10
C THR A 409 -30.67 36.04 9.63
N ALA A 410 -29.75 35.75 8.71
CA ALA A 410 -29.79 36.27 7.35
C ALA A 410 -29.00 35.39 6.36
N TYR A 411 -29.77 34.72 5.49
CA TYR A 411 -29.42 34.09 4.21
C TYR A 411 -28.12 33.27 4.15
N ASP A 412 -28.29 31.95 4.14
CA ASP A 412 -27.24 31.00 3.82
C ASP A 412 -26.82 31.13 2.33
N PRO A 413 -25.55 31.42 2.01
CA PRO A 413 -25.07 31.40 0.63
C PRO A 413 -24.85 29.97 0.10
N GLY A 414 -24.74 28.96 0.98
CA GLY A 414 -24.42 27.59 0.63
C GLY A 414 -25.66 26.71 0.49
N TRP A 415 -26.30 26.74 -0.69
CA TRP A 415 -27.50 25.93 -1.00
C TRP A 415 -27.28 24.43 -0.72
N GLY A 416 -27.97 23.85 0.27
CA GLY A 416 -27.86 22.44 0.72
C GLY A 416 -29.08 21.94 1.53
N PHE A 417 -29.07 20.71 2.06
CA PHE A 417 -30.27 20.11 2.71
C PHE A 417 -30.76 20.92 3.92
N ALA A 418 -29.86 21.55 4.67
CA ALA A 418 -30.22 22.35 5.83
C ALA A 418 -31.21 23.49 5.49
N ASP A 419 -31.17 24.05 4.28
CA ASP A 419 -32.10 25.09 3.81
C ASP A 419 -33.54 24.57 3.71
N PHE A 420 -33.71 23.32 3.28
CA PHE A 420 -35.00 22.64 3.13
C PHE A 420 -35.54 22.10 4.45
N PHE A 421 -34.67 21.94 5.45
CA PHE A 421 -35.06 21.55 6.80
C PHE A 421 -35.50 22.76 7.65
N TYR A 422 -34.74 23.86 7.58
CA TYR A 422 -34.99 25.07 8.38
C TYR A 422 -35.78 26.19 7.66
N ASP A 423 -36.14 26.02 6.38
CA ASP A 423 -36.81 27.02 5.52
C ASP A 423 -36.07 28.38 5.53
N ALA A 424 -34.77 28.35 5.23
CA ALA A 424 -33.86 29.47 5.44
C ALA A 424 -34.21 30.74 4.64
N ASP A 425 -34.91 30.60 3.50
CA ASP A 425 -35.40 31.70 2.67
C ASP A 425 -36.88 32.08 2.95
N GLY A 426 -37.57 31.34 3.83
CA GLY A 426 -38.99 31.52 4.14
C GLY A 426 -39.93 31.21 2.96
N SER A 427 -39.47 30.39 2.01
CA SER A 427 -40.25 30.00 0.84
C SER A 427 -41.29 28.91 1.11
N GLY A 428 -41.22 28.27 2.28
CA GLY A 428 -42.08 27.15 2.67
C GLY A 428 -41.65 25.82 2.02
N LYS A 429 -40.41 25.72 1.56
CA LYS A 429 -39.81 24.46 1.08
C LYS A 429 -39.63 23.48 2.24
N THR A 430 -39.57 22.21 1.89
CA THR A 430 -39.44 21.09 2.81
C THR A 430 -38.42 20.08 2.29
N ALA A 431 -38.04 19.10 3.11
CA ALA A 431 -37.21 17.97 2.69
C ALA A 431 -37.76 17.24 1.44
N ALA A 432 -39.08 17.24 1.21
CA ALA A 432 -39.70 16.63 0.03
C ALA A 432 -39.40 17.38 -1.29
N ASP A 433 -38.97 18.64 -1.21
CA ASP A 433 -38.55 19.45 -2.35
C ASP A 433 -37.05 19.26 -2.69
N ALA A 434 -36.31 18.49 -1.86
CA ALA A 434 -34.90 18.15 -2.05
C ALA A 434 -34.60 16.64 -2.11
N PRO A 435 -35.32 15.83 -2.93
CA PRO A 435 -35.03 14.39 -3.06
C PRO A 435 -33.61 14.12 -3.56
N HIS A 436 -33.00 15.05 -4.30
CA HIS A 436 -31.62 14.98 -4.75
C HIS A 436 -30.58 15.04 -3.61
N LEU A 437 -30.94 15.50 -2.41
CA LEU A 437 -30.07 15.62 -1.23
C LEU A 437 -30.45 14.65 -0.10
N GLN A 438 -31.49 13.83 -0.30
CA GLN A 438 -31.83 12.75 0.63
C GLN A 438 -30.81 11.60 0.47
N GLY A 439 -30.32 11.07 1.59
CA GLY A 439 -29.28 10.06 1.64
C GLY A 439 -27.87 10.65 1.55
N VAL A 440 -26.88 9.75 1.59
CA VAL A 440 -25.46 10.08 1.39
C VAL A 440 -25.18 9.91 -0.11
N ASN A 441 -25.23 11.03 -0.84
CA ASN A 441 -25.03 11.05 -2.28
C ASN A 441 -23.54 11.33 -2.64
N CYS A 442 -23.24 11.35 -3.94
CA CYS A 442 -21.90 11.62 -4.48
C CYS A 442 -21.24 12.88 -3.87
N GLU A 443 -22.00 13.96 -3.74
CA GLU A 443 -21.56 15.27 -3.28
C GLU A 443 -21.34 15.33 -1.74
N SER A 444 -21.76 14.31 -0.97
CA SER A 444 -21.37 14.16 0.44
C SER A 444 -19.87 13.87 0.59
N CYS A 445 -19.32 13.04 -0.30
CA CYS A 445 -17.91 12.63 -0.28
C CYS A 445 -17.03 13.44 -1.23
N HIS A 446 -17.57 13.84 -2.39
CA HIS A 446 -16.83 14.60 -3.41
C HIS A 446 -17.01 16.11 -3.30
N GLY A 447 -17.87 16.58 -2.40
CA GLY A 447 -18.27 17.99 -2.29
C GLY A 447 -19.29 18.41 -3.37
N PRO A 448 -19.89 19.61 -3.23
CA PRO A 448 -20.91 20.11 -4.15
C PRO A 448 -20.44 20.18 -5.60
N GLY A 449 -21.32 19.83 -6.53
CA GLY A 449 -21.03 19.69 -7.96
C GLY A 449 -21.38 20.89 -8.85
N GLY A 450 -21.89 22.00 -8.31
CA GLY A 450 -22.23 23.18 -9.11
C GLY A 450 -22.47 24.45 -8.29
N ARG A 451 -23.51 25.21 -8.66
CA ARG A 451 -23.71 26.58 -8.19
C ARG A 451 -25.20 26.91 -8.03
N ASP A 452 -25.63 27.22 -6.81
CA ASP A 452 -26.95 27.79 -6.52
C ASP A 452 -28.12 26.96 -7.13
N GLY A 453 -28.01 25.63 -7.10
CA GLY A 453 -28.97 24.71 -7.74
C GLY A 453 -28.87 24.60 -9.27
N THR A 454 -27.87 25.24 -9.89
CA THR A 454 -27.62 25.24 -11.34
C THR A 454 -26.37 24.44 -11.74
N PRO A 455 -26.32 23.89 -12.97
CA PRO A 455 -25.19 23.08 -13.43
C PRO A 455 -23.85 23.83 -13.35
N PRO A 456 -22.72 23.12 -13.18
CA PRO A 456 -21.40 23.72 -13.19
C PRO A 456 -21.13 24.48 -14.50
N ASP A 457 -20.73 25.75 -14.38
CA ASP A 457 -20.42 26.58 -15.55
C ASP A 457 -19.05 26.23 -16.16
N SER A 458 -18.94 26.38 -17.48
CA SER A 458 -17.71 26.07 -18.23
C SER A 458 -16.58 27.09 -18.03
N THR A 459 -16.74 28.06 -17.12
CA THR A 459 -15.84 29.21 -16.95
C THR A 459 -15.00 29.18 -15.68
N GLY A 460 -15.21 28.21 -14.79
CA GLY A 460 -14.33 28.01 -13.63
C GLY A 460 -14.70 26.83 -12.74
N PHE A 461 -15.94 26.37 -12.79
CA PHE A 461 -16.41 25.22 -12.03
C PHE A 461 -16.17 23.93 -12.81
N GLN A 462 -14.96 23.38 -12.70
CA GLN A 462 -14.74 21.97 -13.03
C GLN A 462 -14.89 21.19 -11.72
N HIS A 463 -15.84 20.24 -11.68
CA HIS A 463 -15.84 19.18 -10.66
C HIS A 463 -14.44 18.54 -10.71
N PRO A 464 -13.57 18.75 -9.70
CA PRO A 464 -12.20 18.34 -9.81
C PRO A 464 -12.17 16.82 -9.85
N TYR A 465 -11.50 16.27 -10.86
CA TYR A 465 -11.51 14.83 -11.13
C TYR A 465 -10.82 13.98 -10.04
N GLN A 466 -10.34 14.64 -8.98
CA GLN A 466 -9.55 14.08 -7.90
C GLN A 466 -10.46 13.83 -6.70
N ALA A 467 -11.09 12.66 -6.69
CA ALA A 467 -11.61 12.08 -5.47
C ALA A 467 -10.44 11.85 -4.50
N SER A 468 -10.53 12.38 -3.29
CA SER A 468 -9.54 12.11 -2.25
C SER A 468 -9.65 10.66 -1.81
N LEU A 469 -8.52 9.98 -1.56
CA LEU A 469 -8.53 8.74 -0.77
C LEU A 469 -8.33 9.02 0.72
N SER A 470 -8.25 10.28 1.16
CA SER A 470 -8.21 10.63 2.59
C SER A 470 -9.43 10.06 3.33
N GLN A 471 -9.26 9.77 4.62
CA GLN A 471 -10.33 9.18 5.45
C GLN A 471 -11.42 10.19 5.88
N GLY A 472 -11.12 11.49 5.88
CA GLY A 472 -12.00 12.56 6.35
C GLY A 472 -13.45 12.49 5.87
N PRO A 473 -13.74 12.24 4.58
CA PRO A 473 -15.11 12.21 4.05
C PRO A 473 -15.94 11.09 4.67
N CYS A 474 -15.31 9.96 5.02
CA CYS A 474 -15.95 8.85 5.70
C CYS A 474 -16.14 9.19 7.19
N MET A 475 -15.08 9.71 7.81
CA MET A 475 -15.02 9.94 9.26
C MET A 475 -15.91 11.09 9.76
N ALA A 476 -16.27 12.03 8.88
CA ALA A 476 -17.30 13.04 9.14
C ALA A 476 -18.63 12.42 9.60
N CYS A 477 -18.96 11.21 9.16
CA CYS A 477 -20.17 10.47 9.56
C CYS A 477 -19.88 9.22 10.41
N HIS A 478 -18.75 8.53 10.17
CA HIS A 478 -18.44 7.24 10.79
C HIS A 478 -17.64 7.32 12.10
N ASN A 479 -17.29 8.51 12.59
CA ASN A 479 -16.67 8.71 13.91
C ASN A 479 -17.70 9.19 14.94
N ILE A 480 -18.62 8.31 15.35
CA ILE A 480 -19.65 8.61 16.37
C ILE A 480 -19.20 8.05 17.73
N ARG A 481 -19.25 8.89 18.78
CA ARG A 481 -18.94 8.46 20.15
C ARG A 481 -20.13 7.70 20.74
N PRO A 482 -19.89 6.68 21.59
CA PRO A 482 -20.96 5.98 22.33
C PRO A 482 -21.65 6.79 23.42
N ASP A 483 -21.45 8.12 23.48
CA ASP A 483 -22.08 8.97 24.49
C ASP A 483 -23.53 9.32 24.13
N GLU A 484 -24.20 10.03 25.02
CA GLU A 484 -25.67 10.03 25.19
C GLU A 484 -26.48 10.67 24.04
N GLN A 485 -25.84 11.04 22.93
CA GLN A 485 -26.40 11.84 21.84
C GLN A 485 -27.18 11.01 20.79
N ILE A 486 -26.82 9.74 20.55
CA ILE A 486 -27.51 8.87 19.58
C ILE A 486 -27.93 7.57 20.30
N SER A 487 -29.12 7.60 20.90
CA SER A 487 -29.65 6.47 21.65
C SER A 487 -30.10 5.34 20.72
N GLY A 488 -29.62 4.11 20.96
CA GLY A 488 -30.19 2.89 20.36
C GLY A 488 -29.52 2.37 19.09
N ARG A 489 -28.28 2.77 18.76
CA ARG A 489 -27.48 2.12 17.69
C ARG A 489 -26.23 1.42 18.23
N ASP A 490 -25.97 0.24 17.66
CA ASP A 490 -24.90 -0.70 18.05
C ASP A 490 -23.49 -0.30 17.55
N TYR A 491 -23.31 0.92 17.02
CA TYR A 491 -22.16 1.26 16.17
C TYR A 491 -21.00 1.86 16.96
N TYR A 492 -20.16 1.00 17.55
CA TYR A 492 -18.90 1.41 18.16
C TYR A 492 -17.76 1.41 17.15
N TYR A 493 -17.60 2.50 16.39
CA TYR A 493 -16.44 2.66 15.51
C TYR A 493 -15.22 3.19 16.28
N ALA A 494 -14.45 2.27 16.86
CA ALA A 494 -13.11 2.57 17.35
C ALA A 494 -12.08 2.40 16.23
N TRP A 495 -11.30 3.45 15.98
CA TRP A 495 -10.16 3.46 15.04
C TRP A 495 -8.88 3.99 15.67
N GLU A 496 -8.95 4.66 16.84
CA GLU A 496 -7.80 5.26 17.52
C GLU A 496 -6.67 4.23 17.70
N GLY A 497 -5.50 4.52 17.13
CA GLY A 497 -4.31 3.66 17.20
C GLY A 497 -4.10 2.73 16.00
N ASP A 498 -4.97 2.76 14.98
CA ASP A 498 -4.73 2.03 13.73
C ASP A 498 -3.58 2.62 12.91
N LEU A 499 -2.77 1.74 12.32
CA LEU A 499 -1.57 2.12 11.55
C LEU A 499 -1.78 2.13 10.03
N HIS A 500 -2.92 1.62 9.51
CA HIS A 500 -3.14 1.45 8.07
C HIS A 500 -3.18 2.79 7.33
N VAL A 501 -3.87 3.79 7.90
CA VAL A 501 -3.88 5.17 7.39
C VAL A 501 -2.46 5.73 7.21
N ASN A 502 -1.58 5.42 8.14
CA ASN A 502 -0.20 5.93 8.17
C ASN A 502 0.81 4.98 7.50
N ALA A 503 0.35 3.90 6.86
CA ALA A 503 1.22 2.88 6.25
C ALA A 503 2.15 3.42 5.17
N HIS A 504 1.78 4.53 4.52
CA HIS A 504 2.57 5.23 3.51
C HIS A 504 3.76 6.01 4.10
N TYR A 505 3.72 6.38 5.39
CA TYR A 505 4.82 7.07 6.04
C TYR A 505 6.00 6.13 6.34
N VAL A 506 7.19 6.72 6.42
CA VAL A 506 8.44 5.99 6.68
C VAL A 506 8.51 5.51 8.12
N VAL A 507 8.58 4.19 8.32
CA VAL A 507 8.88 3.59 9.63
C VAL A 507 10.39 3.66 9.89
N ASP A 508 10.76 4.15 11.09
CA ASP A 508 12.12 4.18 11.65
C ASP A 508 13.24 4.79 10.79
N GLY A 509 12.90 5.70 9.86
CA GLY A 509 13.88 6.45 9.06
C GLY A 509 14.78 5.60 8.16
N ARG A 510 14.36 4.37 7.82
CA ARG A 510 15.18 3.40 7.06
C ARG A 510 14.60 2.96 5.72
N ILE A 511 13.29 3.04 5.50
CA ILE A 511 12.64 2.55 4.28
C ILE A 511 11.67 3.60 3.75
N ARG A 512 11.91 4.11 2.53
CA ARG A 512 10.99 5.03 1.84
C ARG A 512 9.82 4.25 1.23
N VAL A 513 8.86 3.86 2.05
CA VAL A 513 7.77 2.96 1.65
C VAL A 513 7.00 3.46 0.42
N VAL A 514 6.66 4.75 0.36
CA VAL A 514 6.03 5.41 -0.81
C VAL A 514 6.86 5.34 -2.10
N ASP A 515 8.19 5.35 -2.00
CA ASP A 515 9.11 5.44 -3.16
C ASP A 515 9.68 4.07 -3.57
N THR A 516 9.42 3.02 -2.78
CA THR A 516 10.08 1.71 -2.91
C THR A 516 9.10 0.69 -3.43
N TYR A 517 9.31 0.23 -4.67
CA TYR A 517 8.68 -0.99 -5.17
C TYR A 517 9.32 -2.23 -4.50
N PRO A 518 8.55 -3.27 -4.14
CA PRO A 518 7.09 -3.38 -4.25
C PRO A 518 6.31 -2.83 -3.05
N CYS A 519 6.97 -2.22 -2.05
CA CYS A 519 6.37 -1.81 -0.78
C CYS A 519 5.11 -0.94 -0.95
N TYR A 520 5.09 0.00 -1.90
CA TYR A 520 3.92 0.85 -2.12
C TYR A 520 2.62 0.09 -2.46
N HIS A 521 2.68 -1.14 -2.98
CA HIS A 521 1.48 -1.91 -3.34
C HIS A 521 0.59 -2.28 -2.15
N CYS A 522 1.17 -2.41 -0.96
CA CYS A 522 0.45 -2.76 0.27
C CYS A 522 0.34 -1.59 1.25
N HIS A 523 1.01 -0.47 0.97
CA HIS A 523 1.17 0.65 1.89
C HIS A 523 0.62 1.99 1.37
N VAL A 524 0.35 2.09 0.07
CA VAL A 524 -0.21 3.30 -0.57
C VAL A 524 -1.51 2.92 -1.28
N GLY A 525 -2.63 3.53 -0.88
CA GLY A 525 -3.97 3.14 -1.29
C GLY A 525 -4.22 3.18 -2.80
N GLN A 526 -3.63 4.16 -3.50
CA GLN A 526 -3.72 4.27 -4.96
C GLN A 526 -3.08 3.05 -5.66
N TYR A 527 -1.89 2.61 -5.23
CA TYR A 527 -1.22 1.47 -5.84
C TYR A 527 -1.93 0.15 -5.57
N PHE A 528 -2.55 0.03 -4.39
CA PHE A 528 -3.42 -1.09 -4.06
C PHE A 528 -4.63 -1.16 -5.00
N ILE A 529 -5.39 -0.07 -5.13
CA ILE A 529 -6.57 0.00 -6.01
C ILE A 529 -6.18 -0.17 -7.49
N GLY A 530 -5.03 0.37 -7.90
CA GLY A 530 -4.45 0.15 -9.22
C GLY A 530 -4.23 -1.34 -9.50
N ARG A 531 -3.50 -2.04 -8.61
CA ARG A 531 -3.29 -3.50 -8.70
C ARG A 531 -4.62 -4.26 -8.78
N MET A 532 -5.62 -3.86 -7.99
CA MET A 532 -6.96 -4.47 -8.02
C MET A 532 -7.71 -4.33 -9.35
N HIS A 533 -7.37 -3.32 -10.15
CA HIS A 533 -7.91 -3.12 -11.50
C HIS A 533 -6.93 -3.54 -12.61
N GLY A 534 -5.89 -4.32 -12.28
CA GLY A 534 -4.88 -4.77 -13.22
C GLY A 534 -3.98 -3.65 -13.75
N LYS A 535 -3.88 -2.53 -13.02
CA LYS A 535 -3.17 -1.32 -13.45
C LYS A 535 -1.97 -0.98 -12.57
N THR A 536 -0.77 -1.12 -13.13
CA THR A 536 0.44 -0.49 -12.58
C THR A 536 0.37 1.02 -12.75
N LEU A 537 0.65 1.75 -11.66
CA LEU A 537 0.69 3.22 -11.63
C LEU A 537 2.14 3.70 -11.64
N GLU A 538 2.43 4.74 -12.41
CA GLU A 538 3.70 5.46 -12.31
C GLU A 538 3.66 6.45 -11.14
N PRO A 539 4.77 6.67 -10.41
CA PRO A 539 4.82 7.64 -9.32
C PRO A 539 4.22 9.01 -9.66
N GLU A 540 4.47 9.52 -10.86
CA GLU A 540 4.07 10.89 -11.22
C GLU A 540 2.57 11.08 -11.48
N VAL A 541 1.75 10.02 -11.44
CA VAL A 541 0.29 10.14 -11.57
C VAL A 541 -0.44 10.31 -10.23
N ILE A 542 0.27 10.17 -9.10
CA ILE A 542 -0.30 10.27 -7.76
C ILE A 542 0.16 11.60 -7.15
N GLU A 543 -0.72 12.61 -7.20
CA GLU A 543 -0.42 13.93 -6.64
C GLU A 543 -0.35 13.95 -5.11
N GLN A 544 -1.09 13.05 -4.45
CA GLN A 544 -1.09 12.89 -2.98
C GLN A 544 -1.19 11.40 -2.65
N PRO A 545 -0.07 10.72 -2.34
CA PRO A 545 -0.10 9.33 -1.89
C PRO A 545 -0.79 9.25 -0.53
N GLU A 546 -1.80 8.39 -0.43
CA GLU A 546 -2.57 8.14 0.78
C GLU A 546 -2.24 6.74 1.29
N GLY A 547 -2.40 6.49 2.59
CA GLY A 547 -2.20 5.15 3.14
C GLY A 547 -3.35 4.20 2.83
N ILE A 548 -3.49 3.19 3.66
CA ILE A 548 -4.58 2.22 3.59
C ILE A 548 -5.76 2.77 4.40
N THR A 549 -6.55 3.63 3.76
CA THR A 549 -7.72 4.31 4.33
C THR A 549 -9.02 3.52 4.08
N CYS A 550 -10.16 4.04 4.55
CA CYS A 550 -11.48 3.42 4.41
C CYS A 550 -11.78 2.95 2.97
N VAL A 551 -11.53 3.82 1.99
CA VAL A 551 -11.87 3.57 0.57
C VAL A 551 -10.91 2.60 -0.14
N VAL A 552 -9.85 2.16 0.54
CA VAL A 552 -8.93 1.12 0.05
C VAL A 552 -9.51 -0.27 0.30
N CYS A 553 -10.22 -0.47 1.41
CA CYS A 553 -10.94 -1.71 1.70
C CYS A 553 -12.38 -1.71 1.18
N HIS A 554 -13.05 -0.55 1.22
CA HIS A 554 -14.46 -0.39 0.82
C HIS A 554 -14.58 0.40 -0.49
N ASP A 555 -15.49 0.00 -1.38
CA ASP A 555 -15.90 0.81 -2.53
C ASP A 555 -17.17 1.62 -2.19
N PRO A 556 -17.08 2.94 -1.98
CA PRO A 556 -18.24 3.75 -1.59
C PRO A 556 -19.37 3.74 -2.65
N HIS A 557 -19.08 3.36 -3.89
CA HIS A 557 -20.08 3.24 -4.97
C HIS A 557 -20.71 1.85 -5.07
N ASP A 558 -20.24 0.86 -4.30
CA ASP A 558 -20.66 -0.55 -4.32
C ASP A 558 -20.42 -1.26 -5.67
N GLU A 559 -19.47 -0.79 -6.50
CA GLU A 559 -19.11 -1.39 -7.80
C GLU A 559 -18.70 -2.88 -7.72
N SER A 560 -18.32 -3.37 -6.54
CA SER A 560 -17.93 -4.76 -6.31
C SER A 560 -19.10 -5.70 -5.99
N GLY A 561 -20.22 -5.17 -5.49
CA GLY A 561 -21.38 -5.96 -5.04
C GLY A 561 -21.10 -6.91 -3.87
N TYR A 562 -19.97 -6.77 -3.17
CA TYR A 562 -19.65 -7.58 -2.00
C TYR A 562 -20.22 -6.98 -0.72
N GLY A 563 -20.57 -7.84 0.25
CA GLY A 563 -21.09 -7.41 1.55
C GLY A 563 -20.21 -6.37 2.22
N TYR A 564 -20.84 -5.38 2.88
CA TYR A 564 -20.18 -4.21 3.47
C TYR A 564 -19.41 -3.34 2.46
N GLN A 565 -19.79 -3.42 1.18
CA GLN A 565 -19.13 -2.72 0.07
C GLN A 565 -17.63 -3.04 -0.04
N LEU A 566 -17.18 -4.24 0.37
CA LEU A 566 -15.75 -4.60 0.30
C LEU A 566 -15.25 -4.63 -1.15
N ARG A 567 -14.00 -4.24 -1.41
CA ARG A 567 -13.37 -4.41 -2.75
C ARG A 567 -13.01 -5.85 -3.08
N LEU A 568 -12.83 -6.67 -2.05
CA LEU A 568 -12.37 -8.06 -2.13
C LEU A 568 -13.14 -8.92 -1.14
N ALA A 569 -13.69 -10.03 -1.63
CA ALA A 569 -14.26 -11.10 -0.83
C ALA A 569 -14.11 -12.46 -1.55
N GLY A 570 -14.03 -13.55 -0.78
CA GLY A 570 -14.02 -14.92 -1.30
C GLY A 570 -12.63 -15.51 -1.49
N GLU A 571 -12.42 -16.17 -2.62
CA GLU A 571 -11.17 -16.89 -2.92
C GLU A 571 -9.99 -15.96 -3.21
N VAL A 572 -8.83 -16.28 -2.65
CA VAL A 572 -7.55 -15.60 -2.90
C VAL A 572 -6.49 -16.62 -3.31
N ALA A 573 -5.74 -16.29 -4.34
CA ALA A 573 -4.53 -17.01 -4.75
C ALA A 573 -3.32 -16.53 -3.95
N VAL A 574 -2.56 -17.47 -3.40
CA VAL A 574 -1.25 -17.26 -2.77
C VAL A 574 -0.21 -18.02 -3.60
N GLN A 575 0.88 -17.34 -3.96
CA GLN A 575 1.92 -17.93 -4.81
C GLN A 575 3.15 -18.30 -3.98
N LEU A 576 3.68 -19.50 -4.20
CA LEU A 576 4.85 -20.03 -3.52
C LEU A 576 5.96 -20.31 -4.54
N LYS A 577 7.21 -19.88 -4.31
CA LYS A 577 8.34 -20.32 -5.14
C LYS A 577 8.52 -21.85 -5.08
N ALA A 578 8.58 -22.51 -6.23
CA ALA A 578 8.76 -23.96 -6.30
C ALA A 578 10.14 -24.41 -5.77
N ASN A 579 11.18 -23.57 -5.91
CA ASN A 579 12.46 -23.67 -5.21
C ASN A 579 13.22 -22.33 -5.27
N SER A 580 14.39 -22.24 -4.62
CA SER A 580 15.21 -21.02 -4.54
C SER A 580 15.95 -20.64 -5.83
N THR A 581 15.81 -21.42 -6.91
CA THR A 581 16.52 -21.24 -8.18
C THR A 581 15.59 -21.21 -9.40
N SER A 582 14.28 -21.30 -9.21
CA SER A 582 13.28 -21.32 -10.28
C SER A 582 12.36 -20.11 -10.20
N ASP A 583 12.05 -19.54 -11.36
CA ASP A 583 10.95 -18.59 -11.54
C ASP A 583 9.57 -19.29 -11.65
N ASP A 584 9.54 -20.62 -11.44
CA ASP A 584 8.31 -21.39 -11.36
C ASP A 584 7.64 -21.19 -10.00
N PHE A 585 6.33 -20.89 -10.02
CA PHE A 585 5.50 -20.73 -8.83
C PHE A 585 4.44 -21.82 -8.72
N ILE A 586 4.12 -22.21 -7.49
CA ILE A 586 2.96 -23.02 -7.16
C ILE A 586 1.90 -22.04 -6.67
N GLU A 587 0.82 -21.88 -7.44
CA GLU A 587 -0.35 -21.12 -7.00
C GLU A 587 -1.27 -22.02 -6.18
N MET A 588 -1.71 -21.52 -5.03
CA MET A 588 -2.66 -22.18 -4.13
C MET A 588 -3.81 -21.23 -3.84
N THR A 589 -5.04 -21.68 -4.10
CA THR A 589 -6.27 -20.91 -3.89
C THR A 589 -6.93 -21.28 -2.57
N PHE A 590 -7.32 -20.27 -1.78
CA PHE A 590 -7.98 -20.44 -0.50
C PHE A 590 -9.22 -19.55 -0.41
N ASP A 591 -10.35 -20.09 0.04
CA ASP A 591 -11.50 -19.26 0.42
C ASP A 591 -11.15 -18.46 1.67
N ALA A 592 -10.95 -17.16 1.52
CA ALA A 592 -10.68 -16.21 2.60
C ALA A 592 -11.94 -15.41 3.00
N GLY A 593 -13.06 -15.56 2.29
CA GLY A 593 -14.30 -14.79 2.49
C GLY A 593 -14.05 -13.30 2.71
N THR A 594 -14.53 -12.73 3.82
CA THR A 594 -14.35 -11.30 4.16
C THR A 594 -12.89 -10.92 4.43
N ALA A 595 -12.03 -11.89 4.81
CA ALA A 595 -10.60 -11.67 5.01
C ALA A 595 -9.78 -11.65 3.70
N ALA A 596 -10.40 -11.83 2.52
CA ALA A 596 -9.72 -11.72 1.23
C ALA A 596 -9.00 -10.36 1.06
N VAL A 597 -9.63 -9.28 1.53
CA VAL A 597 -9.00 -7.95 1.55
C VAL A 597 -7.75 -7.91 2.44
N CYS A 598 -7.76 -8.59 3.59
CA CYS A 598 -6.59 -8.71 4.45
C CYS A 598 -5.46 -9.49 3.74
N TYR A 599 -5.79 -10.63 3.12
CA TYR A 599 -4.83 -11.51 2.46
C TYR A 599 -4.11 -10.81 1.30
N SER A 600 -4.74 -9.85 0.64
CA SER A 600 -4.14 -9.13 -0.49
C SER A 600 -2.92 -8.26 -0.14
N CYS A 601 -2.77 -7.87 1.13
CA CYS A 601 -1.61 -7.15 1.68
C CYS A 601 -0.80 -7.99 2.69
N HIS A 602 -1.48 -8.74 3.57
CA HIS A 602 -0.86 -9.60 4.60
C HIS A 602 -0.55 -11.00 4.06
N ASN A 603 0.16 -11.02 2.94
CA ASN A 603 0.82 -12.19 2.36
C ASN A 603 2.32 -11.89 2.20
N ALA A 604 3.09 -12.93 1.91
CA ALA A 604 4.50 -12.80 1.61
C ALA A 604 4.74 -12.28 0.18
N TYR A 605 4.86 -10.96 0.02
CA TYR A 605 5.39 -10.31 -1.20
C TYR A 605 4.70 -10.66 -2.54
N ILE A 606 3.39 -10.94 -2.56
CA ILE A 606 2.61 -11.52 -3.69
C ILE A 606 3.02 -12.98 -3.98
N THR A 607 4.33 -13.24 -3.99
CA THR A 607 4.94 -14.55 -4.05
C THR A 607 5.88 -14.75 -2.86
N LEU A 608 5.63 -15.81 -2.08
CA LEU A 608 6.47 -16.17 -0.95
C LEU A 608 7.95 -16.34 -1.37
N PRO A 609 8.89 -15.59 -0.77
CA PRO A 609 10.29 -15.66 -1.11
C PRO A 609 10.93 -16.97 -0.62
N ALA A 610 12.04 -17.33 -1.26
CA ALA A 610 12.73 -18.58 -1.00
C ALA A 610 13.67 -18.51 0.22
N VAL A 611 14.16 -19.67 0.67
CA VAL A 611 15.20 -19.76 1.68
C VAL A 611 16.45 -18.96 1.24
N GLY A 612 16.85 -17.97 2.04
CA GLY A 612 17.95 -17.06 1.71
C GLY A 612 17.54 -15.67 1.23
N GLU A 613 16.23 -15.43 1.02
CA GLU A 613 15.63 -14.14 0.65
C GLU A 613 14.88 -13.50 1.84
N ASP A 614 14.62 -12.18 1.80
CA ASP A 614 13.96 -11.49 2.91
C ASP A 614 12.44 -11.66 2.86
N LEU A 615 11.87 -12.22 3.93
CA LEU A 615 10.44 -12.50 4.08
C LEU A 615 9.69 -11.36 4.79
N HIS A 616 8.56 -10.88 4.29
CA HIS A 616 7.73 -9.89 4.97
C HIS A 616 6.23 -10.15 4.72
N GLY A 617 5.37 -9.91 5.72
CA GLY A 617 3.91 -9.96 5.55
C GLY A 617 3.24 -11.34 5.60
N ASN A 618 3.93 -12.39 6.06
CA ASN A 618 3.54 -13.79 5.84
C ASN A 618 2.37 -14.35 6.70
N GLN A 619 1.40 -13.52 7.08
CA GLN A 619 0.28 -13.92 7.95
C GLN A 619 -0.71 -14.86 7.23
N ALA A 620 -1.02 -14.61 5.95
CA ALA A 620 -1.89 -15.49 5.16
C ALA A 620 -1.30 -16.92 5.07
N GLU A 621 -0.01 -17.04 4.78
CA GLU A 621 0.68 -18.31 4.68
C GLU A 621 0.69 -19.08 6.00
N MET A 622 0.90 -18.37 7.13
CA MET A 622 0.79 -18.98 8.46
C MET A 622 -0.64 -19.49 8.75
N MET A 623 -1.65 -18.68 8.44
CA MET A 623 -3.07 -19.03 8.66
C MET A 623 -3.52 -20.26 7.87
N GLU A 624 -3.04 -20.42 6.62
CA GLU A 624 -3.29 -21.61 5.81
C GLU A 624 -2.33 -22.78 6.11
N GLY A 625 -1.25 -22.57 6.86
CA GLY A 625 -0.26 -23.62 7.19
C GLY A 625 0.65 -23.98 6.01
N ILE A 626 1.02 -23.00 5.19
CA ILE A 626 1.87 -23.17 4.01
C ILE A 626 3.14 -22.33 4.12
N GLY A 627 4.08 -22.55 3.20
CA GLY A 627 5.23 -21.66 2.98
C GLY A 627 6.43 -21.83 3.91
N GLY A 628 6.23 -22.28 5.16
CA GLY A 628 7.33 -22.70 6.02
C GLY A 628 8.12 -23.86 5.40
N TYR A 629 9.43 -23.90 5.65
CA TYR A 629 10.28 -24.98 5.18
C TYR A 629 10.02 -26.25 6.01
N THR A 630 9.22 -27.17 5.49
CA THR A 630 8.75 -28.36 6.23
C THR A 630 9.72 -29.54 6.23
N TYR A 631 10.89 -29.42 5.60
CA TYR A 631 11.87 -30.52 5.49
C TYR A 631 11.36 -31.78 4.76
N GLY A 632 10.22 -31.70 4.08
CA GLY A 632 9.55 -32.83 3.44
C GLY A 632 8.52 -33.53 4.33
N GLU A 633 8.33 -33.07 5.56
CA GLU A 633 7.27 -33.55 6.46
C GLU A 633 5.90 -32.94 6.10
N ASP A 634 4.85 -33.70 6.39
CA ASP A 634 3.44 -33.29 6.27
C ASP A 634 2.95 -32.79 7.64
N ILE A 635 2.86 -31.46 7.80
CA ILE A 635 2.58 -30.82 9.08
C ILE A 635 1.06 -30.65 9.27
N ALA A 636 0.41 -31.74 9.66
CA ALA A 636 -1.04 -31.74 9.90
C ALA A 636 -1.43 -31.03 11.22
N GLY A 637 -2.44 -30.17 11.15
CA GLY A 637 -3.03 -29.54 12.33
C GLY A 637 -4.26 -28.71 11.96
N ARG A 638 -5.19 -28.54 12.91
CA ARG A 638 -6.34 -27.66 12.73
C ARG A 638 -5.94 -26.21 12.99
N THR A 639 -6.08 -25.35 11.99
CA THR A 639 -5.77 -23.91 12.09
C THR A 639 -7.00 -23.11 12.54
N HIS A 640 -6.83 -21.86 12.97
CA HIS A 640 -7.99 -20.98 13.17
C HIS A 640 -8.66 -20.60 11.84
N GLY A 641 -7.91 -20.57 10.73
CA GLY A 641 -8.43 -20.35 9.38
C GLY A 641 -9.40 -21.44 8.91
N GLU A 642 -9.15 -22.71 9.27
CA GLU A 642 -10.07 -23.83 8.99
C GLU A 642 -11.36 -23.79 9.84
N VAL A 643 -11.31 -23.21 11.03
CA VAL A 643 -12.45 -23.16 11.96
C VAL A 643 -13.37 -21.98 11.66
N LEU A 644 -12.77 -20.84 11.32
CA LEU A 644 -13.45 -19.55 11.10
C LEU A 644 -13.77 -19.31 9.62
N VAL A 645 -14.21 -20.37 8.92
CA VAL A 645 -14.49 -20.37 7.46
C VAL A 645 -15.30 -19.14 7.06
N GLY A 646 -14.77 -18.38 6.10
CA GLY A 646 -15.36 -17.15 5.60
C GLY A 646 -14.90 -15.86 6.28
N ASP A 647 -14.65 -15.83 7.60
CA ASP A 647 -14.31 -14.57 8.29
C ASP A 647 -12.85 -14.47 8.76
N LYS A 648 -12.15 -15.59 8.96
CA LYS A 648 -10.72 -15.71 9.30
C LYS A 648 -10.17 -14.53 10.16
N CYS A 649 -9.46 -13.57 9.54
CA CYS A 649 -8.85 -12.42 10.21
C CYS A 649 -9.88 -11.51 10.91
N VAL A 650 -11.02 -11.26 10.26
CA VAL A 650 -12.08 -10.33 10.70
C VAL A 650 -12.72 -10.82 12.01
N ALA A 651 -12.92 -12.14 12.14
CA ALA A 651 -13.50 -12.77 13.33
C ALA A 651 -12.71 -12.56 14.64
N CYS A 652 -11.41 -12.25 14.53
CA CYS A 652 -10.57 -11.89 15.67
C CYS A 652 -10.28 -10.39 15.70
N HIS A 653 -9.64 -9.85 14.66
CA HIS A 653 -9.07 -8.50 14.67
C HIS A 653 -10.11 -7.38 14.62
N MET A 654 -11.28 -7.64 14.04
CA MET A 654 -12.33 -6.62 13.85
C MET A 654 -13.52 -6.81 14.80
N MET A 655 -13.34 -7.50 15.93
CA MET A 655 -14.39 -7.71 16.94
C MET A 655 -14.04 -7.03 18.26
N ALA A 656 -14.92 -6.14 18.75
CA ALA A 656 -14.85 -5.51 20.07
C ALA A 656 -16.13 -5.75 20.90
N GLU A 657 -16.05 -5.50 22.20
CA GLU A 657 -17.17 -5.64 23.14
C GLU A 657 -17.87 -4.27 23.29
N HIS A 658 -19.20 -4.22 23.22
CA HIS A 658 -19.95 -2.97 23.20
C HIS A 658 -19.72 -2.17 24.50
N PRO A 659 -19.26 -0.90 24.45
CA PRO A 659 -18.83 -0.16 25.64
C PRO A 659 -19.88 -0.03 26.76
N SER A 660 -21.17 -0.02 26.41
CA SER A 660 -22.29 0.07 27.36
C SER A 660 -23.15 -1.20 27.45
N GLU A 661 -22.84 -2.26 26.69
CA GLU A 661 -23.59 -3.53 26.71
C GLU A 661 -22.63 -4.73 26.81
N PRO A 662 -22.17 -5.09 28.02
CA PRO A 662 -21.25 -6.21 28.23
C PRO A 662 -21.76 -7.53 27.62
N GLY A 663 -20.89 -8.22 26.92
CA GLY A 663 -21.17 -9.46 26.18
C GLY A 663 -21.66 -9.26 24.74
N LYS A 664 -22.04 -8.05 24.32
CA LYS A 664 -22.46 -7.75 22.95
C LYS A 664 -21.25 -7.54 22.03
N LYS A 665 -21.24 -8.21 20.88
CA LYS A 665 -20.21 -8.07 19.83
C LYS A 665 -20.49 -6.85 18.97
N VAL A 666 -19.45 -6.11 18.62
CA VAL A 666 -19.45 -5.00 17.67
C VAL A 666 -18.21 -5.02 16.79
N THR A 667 -18.27 -4.40 15.61
CA THR A 667 -17.13 -4.31 14.70
C THR A 667 -16.17 -3.19 15.13
N THR A 668 -14.88 -3.47 15.25
CA THR A 668 -13.82 -2.45 15.48
C THR A 668 -12.89 -2.33 14.27
N HIS A 669 -12.36 -1.12 14.06
CA HIS A 669 -11.36 -0.83 13.03
C HIS A 669 -9.96 -0.54 13.61
N GLN A 670 -9.77 -0.67 14.92
CA GLN A 670 -8.44 -0.68 15.56
C GLN A 670 -7.58 -1.88 15.12
N ARG A 671 -8.21 -2.97 14.66
CA ARG A 671 -7.56 -4.21 14.17
C ARG A 671 -6.60 -4.89 15.17
N ARG A 672 -6.69 -4.50 16.44
CA ARG A 672 -5.72 -4.82 17.51
C ARG A 672 -6.39 -5.65 18.60
N LEU A 673 -5.67 -6.67 19.07
CA LEU A 673 -6.19 -7.66 20.03
C LEU A 673 -5.82 -7.35 21.50
N TYR A 674 -4.93 -6.39 21.75
CA TYR A 674 -4.43 -6.05 23.09
C TYR A 674 -3.89 -4.62 23.11
N ASP A 675 -3.80 -3.98 24.29
CA ASP A 675 -3.08 -2.71 24.44
C ASP A 675 -1.67 -2.87 25.05
N GLY A 676 -0.78 -1.93 24.78
CA GLY A 676 0.67 -2.04 25.03
C GLY A 676 1.50 -2.59 23.86
N GLU A 677 2.82 -2.36 23.87
CA GLU A 677 3.73 -2.73 22.77
C GLU A 677 4.05 -4.23 22.71
N ASP A 678 3.87 -4.96 23.82
CA ASP A 678 4.18 -6.39 23.94
C ASP A 678 2.96 -7.18 24.42
N MET A 679 2.49 -8.13 23.61
CA MET A 679 1.34 -8.99 23.93
C MET A 679 1.54 -9.89 25.16
N PHE A 680 2.79 -10.14 25.58
CA PHE A 680 3.09 -10.92 26.78
C PHE A 680 3.14 -10.06 28.05
N ALA A 681 3.15 -8.74 27.90
CA ALA A 681 3.15 -7.75 28.99
C ALA A 681 1.93 -6.81 28.94
N ALA A 682 0.97 -7.07 28.05
CA ALA A 682 -0.26 -6.31 27.92
C ALA A 682 -1.16 -6.50 29.16
N ASP A 683 -1.79 -5.41 29.60
CA ASP A 683 -2.73 -5.40 30.74
C ASP A 683 -4.20 -5.55 30.29
N ASP A 684 -4.50 -5.32 29.00
CA ASP A 684 -5.86 -5.41 28.43
C ASP A 684 -5.89 -6.15 27.08
N TYR A 685 -6.96 -6.92 26.83
CA TYR A 685 -7.10 -7.89 25.74
C TYR A 685 -8.52 -7.98 25.20
N THR A 686 -8.67 -7.82 23.89
CA THR A 686 -9.94 -7.93 23.17
C THR A 686 -10.25 -9.41 22.85
N VAL A 687 -10.87 -10.10 23.81
CA VAL A 687 -11.17 -11.55 23.71
C VAL A 687 -12.58 -11.90 23.24
N ILE A 688 -13.40 -10.91 22.89
CA ILE A 688 -14.83 -11.11 22.58
C ILE A 688 -15.07 -12.02 21.37
N GLY A 689 -14.24 -11.93 20.31
CA GLY A 689 -14.31 -12.81 19.14
C GLY A 689 -14.14 -14.28 19.53
N CYS A 690 -13.25 -14.54 20.47
CA CYS A 690 -12.91 -15.88 20.97
C CYS A 690 -14.02 -16.55 21.78
N LYS A 691 -14.89 -15.78 22.47
CA LYS A 691 -15.82 -16.30 23.50
C LYS A 691 -16.82 -17.35 23.00
N ASP A 692 -17.12 -17.39 21.69
CA ASP A 692 -18.06 -18.36 21.12
C ASP A 692 -17.45 -19.75 20.95
N CYS A 693 -16.12 -19.82 20.75
CA CYS A 693 -15.39 -21.07 20.54
C CYS A 693 -14.61 -21.51 21.79
N HIS A 694 -14.05 -20.57 22.55
CA HIS A 694 -13.23 -20.83 23.73
C HIS A 694 -14.08 -20.94 25.01
N VAL A 695 -14.81 -22.06 25.10
CA VAL A 695 -15.69 -22.39 26.24
C VAL A 695 -15.33 -23.74 26.87
N GLY A 696 -15.71 -23.92 28.14
CA GLY A 696 -15.54 -25.20 28.84
C GLY A 696 -14.06 -25.59 28.97
N GLU A 697 -13.69 -26.76 28.44
CA GLU A 697 -12.31 -27.25 28.44
C GLU A 697 -11.36 -26.42 27.55
N TYR A 698 -11.91 -25.62 26.62
CA TYR A 698 -11.16 -24.72 25.73
C TYR A 698 -11.17 -23.25 26.21
N ALA A 699 -11.63 -22.98 27.44
CA ALA A 699 -11.72 -21.64 27.98
C ALA A 699 -10.35 -20.92 28.01
N LEU A 700 -10.34 -19.64 27.62
CA LEU A 700 -9.15 -18.80 27.72
C LEU A 700 -8.71 -18.60 29.19
N PRO A 701 -7.42 -18.32 29.44
CA PRO A 701 -6.95 -17.86 30.74
C PRO A 701 -7.82 -16.72 31.32
N ALA A 702 -7.99 -16.70 32.64
CA ALA A 702 -8.75 -15.65 33.33
C ALA A 702 -7.89 -14.42 33.68
N GLU A 703 -6.58 -14.61 33.86
CA GLU A 703 -5.58 -13.61 34.25
C GLU A 703 -4.31 -13.79 33.39
N GLY A 704 -3.48 -12.75 33.30
CA GLY A 704 -2.28 -12.73 32.45
C GLY A 704 -2.61 -12.65 30.96
N ASN A 705 -1.71 -13.15 30.10
CA ASN A 705 -1.93 -13.19 28.65
C ASN A 705 -3.15 -14.05 28.33
N ARG A 706 -4.23 -13.40 27.91
CA ARG A 706 -5.53 -14.03 27.65
C ARG A 706 -5.54 -14.90 26.40
N PHE A 707 -4.51 -14.82 25.56
CA PHE A 707 -4.35 -15.64 24.36
C PHE A 707 -3.46 -16.87 24.58
N ASP A 708 -2.67 -16.93 25.67
CA ASP A 708 -1.73 -18.02 25.95
C ASP A 708 -2.42 -19.30 26.49
N TYR A 709 -3.39 -19.80 25.72
CA TYR A 709 -4.16 -20.99 26.04
C TYR A 709 -3.24 -22.22 26.14
N GLY A 710 -3.15 -22.77 27.36
CA GLY A 710 -2.31 -23.93 27.65
C GLY A 710 -0.80 -23.67 27.62
N GLY A 711 -0.35 -22.40 27.63
CA GLY A 711 1.07 -22.04 27.54
C GLY A 711 1.68 -22.13 26.15
N ARG A 712 0.86 -22.27 25.10
CA ARG A 712 1.28 -22.49 23.71
C ARG A 712 2.02 -21.31 23.08
N MET A 713 1.61 -20.08 23.36
CA MET A 713 2.30 -18.89 22.85
C MET A 713 3.63 -18.68 23.58
N SER A 714 3.66 -18.96 24.88
CA SER A 714 4.91 -19.01 25.64
C SER A 714 5.86 -20.08 25.08
N GLU A 715 5.36 -21.28 24.73
CA GLU A 715 6.18 -22.32 24.09
C GLU A 715 6.77 -21.85 22.75
N ILE A 716 5.98 -21.23 21.86
CA ILE A 716 6.50 -20.70 20.59
C ILE A 716 7.54 -19.60 20.81
N ARG A 717 7.32 -18.68 21.76
CA ARG A 717 8.28 -17.64 22.11
C ARG A 717 9.60 -18.23 22.62
N ASP A 718 9.53 -19.23 23.48
CA ASP A 718 10.69 -19.85 24.10
C ASP A 718 11.47 -20.70 23.06
N ARG A 719 10.77 -21.42 22.16
CA ARG A 719 11.37 -22.11 21.00
C ARG A 719 12.03 -21.16 19.99
N LEU A 720 11.44 -19.99 19.74
CA LEU A 720 12.07 -18.95 18.93
C LEU A 720 13.40 -18.49 19.57
N GLN A 721 13.43 -18.29 20.88
CA GLN A 721 14.65 -17.90 21.59
C GLN A 721 15.73 -19.00 21.60
N GLU A 722 15.32 -20.27 21.69
CA GLU A 722 16.21 -21.42 21.55
C GLU A 722 16.82 -21.50 20.13
N LEU A 723 15.97 -21.40 19.10
CA LEU A 723 16.39 -21.45 17.71
C LEU A 723 17.28 -20.27 17.33
N GLN A 724 16.99 -19.05 17.82
CA GLN A 724 17.87 -17.89 17.65
C GLN A 724 19.27 -18.14 18.18
N GLN A 725 19.38 -18.70 19.40
CA GLN A 725 20.66 -19.03 20.00
C GLN A 725 21.41 -20.09 19.20
N ARG A 726 20.75 -21.18 18.80
CA ARG A 726 21.38 -22.25 18.03
C ARG A 726 21.81 -21.79 16.62
N ILE A 727 21.01 -20.96 15.95
CA ILE A 727 21.41 -20.34 14.67
C ILE A 727 22.67 -19.48 14.86
N ASN A 728 22.71 -18.61 15.87
CA ASN A 728 23.85 -17.73 16.09
C ASN A 728 25.12 -18.50 16.50
N GLU A 729 24.98 -19.57 17.29
CA GLU A 729 26.06 -20.50 17.65
C GLU A 729 26.60 -21.22 16.41
N VAL A 730 25.73 -21.84 15.61
CA VAL A 730 26.12 -22.51 14.36
C VAL A 730 26.59 -21.51 13.30
N ALA A 731 26.23 -20.23 13.38
CA ALA A 731 26.81 -19.15 12.56
C ALA A 731 28.16 -18.62 13.08
N GLY A 732 28.60 -19.02 14.28
CA GLY A 732 29.86 -18.56 14.88
C GLY A 732 29.84 -17.10 15.36
N ARG A 733 28.67 -16.56 15.73
CA ARG A 733 28.53 -15.19 16.25
C ARG A 733 28.82 -15.17 17.75
N GLU A 734 29.52 -14.12 18.21
CA GLU A 734 29.89 -13.96 19.63
C GLU A 734 28.68 -13.69 20.54
N ASP A 735 27.69 -12.93 20.06
CA ASP A 735 26.43 -12.68 20.76
C ASP A 735 25.34 -13.60 20.21
N LEU A 736 24.91 -14.57 21.02
CA LEU A 736 23.86 -15.53 20.69
C LEU A 736 22.46 -14.90 20.63
N GLN A 737 22.27 -13.68 21.13
CA GLN A 737 21.03 -12.90 21.01
C GLN A 737 21.04 -11.95 19.79
N SER A 738 22.07 -12.03 18.93
CA SER A 738 22.13 -11.26 17.67
C SER A 738 20.86 -11.45 16.84
N PRO A 739 20.31 -10.39 16.21
CA PRO A 739 19.20 -10.54 15.27
C PRO A 739 19.52 -11.53 14.15
N ILE A 740 18.58 -12.43 13.87
CA ILE A 740 18.68 -13.36 12.73
C ILE A 740 18.52 -12.56 11.43
N ILE A 741 19.33 -12.90 10.43
CA ILE A 741 19.27 -12.34 9.08
C ILE A 741 18.82 -13.42 8.10
N HIS A 742 18.28 -13.04 6.94
CA HIS A 742 17.78 -14.02 5.97
C HIS A 742 18.87 -14.85 5.29
N ASN A 743 20.13 -14.38 5.25
CA ASN A 743 21.20 -15.06 4.50
C ASN A 743 22.59 -14.93 5.15
N TYR A 744 23.26 -16.07 5.36
CA TYR A 744 24.56 -16.18 6.00
C TYR A 744 25.73 -16.46 5.03
N ALA A 745 25.54 -16.31 3.71
CA ALA A 745 26.55 -16.65 2.70
C ALA A 745 27.86 -15.83 2.77
N GLN A 746 27.86 -14.71 3.52
CA GLN A 746 29.08 -13.94 3.79
C GLN A 746 30.00 -14.60 4.84
N SER A 747 29.47 -15.51 5.67
CA SER A 747 30.20 -16.13 6.79
C SER A 747 30.21 -17.67 6.77
N LEU A 748 29.30 -18.31 6.03
CA LEU A 748 29.15 -19.76 5.95
C LEU A 748 29.18 -20.25 4.49
N SER A 749 29.43 -21.55 4.29
CA SER A 749 29.36 -22.21 2.98
C SER A 749 28.99 -23.70 3.10
N GLY A 750 28.59 -24.30 1.98
CA GLY A 750 28.16 -25.70 1.90
C GLY A 750 26.93 -26.02 2.77
N ASN A 751 26.78 -27.28 3.16
CA ASN A 751 25.61 -27.77 3.91
C ASN A 751 25.32 -26.94 5.18
N ARG A 752 26.35 -26.41 5.85
CA ARG A 752 26.20 -25.55 7.05
C ARG A 752 25.49 -24.23 6.73
N LEU A 753 25.79 -23.61 5.58
CA LEU A 753 25.08 -22.44 5.10
C LEU A 753 23.62 -22.78 4.80
N GLU A 754 23.37 -23.89 4.12
CA GLU A 754 22.01 -24.31 3.76
C GLU A 754 21.15 -24.58 5.02
N SER A 755 21.67 -25.36 5.98
CA SER A 755 20.97 -25.64 7.24
C SER A 755 20.69 -24.36 8.05
N VAL A 756 21.68 -23.47 8.16
CA VAL A 756 21.50 -22.18 8.84
C VAL A 756 20.49 -21.29 8.13
N ASN A 757 20.51 -21.21 6.79
CA ASN A 757 19.54 -20.41 6.05
C ASN A 757 18.12 -20.99 6.15
N ARG A 758 17.93 -22.32 6.13
CA ARG A 758 16.61 -22.96 6.36
C ARG A 758 16.07 -22.67 7.75
N ALA A 759 16.91 -22.84 8.77
CA ALA A 759 16.55 -22.53 10.15
C ALA A 759 16.24 -21.03 10.35
N ALA A 760 17.04 -20.14 9.75
CA ALA A 760 16.80 -18.71 9.76
C ALA A 760 15.49 -18.33 9.04
N TYR A 761 15.17 -19.00 7.94
CA TYR A 761 13.91 -18.82 7.22
C TYR A 761 12.70 -19.16 8.09
N ASN A 762 12.67 -20.35 8.70
CA ASN A 762 11.58 -20.74 9.61
C ASN A 762 11.49 -19.86 10.86
N TYR A 763 12.63 -19.48 11.44
CA TYR A 763 12.67 -18.50 12.52
C TYR A 763 12.01 -17.17 12.10
N LEU A 764 12.39 -16.63 10.94
CA LEU A 764 11.83 -15.37 10.43
C LEU A 764 10.35 -15.52 10.07
N PHE A 765 9.94 -16.65 9.49
CA PHE A 765 8.54 -16.95 9.15
C PHE A 765 7.64 -16.92 10.39
N VAL A 766 8.00 -17.67 11.45
CA VAL A 766 7.22 -17.69 12.70
C VAL A 766 7.34 -16.36 13.46
N LYS A 767 8.50 -15.68 13.39
CA LYS A 767 8.71 -14.41 14.11
C LYS A 767 8.03 -13.20 13.46
N ARG A 768 7.98 -13.14 12.12
CA ARG A 768 7.42 -12.02 11.34
C ARG A 768 5.91 -12.14 11.08
N ASP A 769 5.37 -13.36 11.13
CA ASP A 769 3.92 -13.58 11.31
C ASP A 769 3.40 -12.80 12.53
N GLY A 770 4.14 -12.84 13.64
CA GLY A 770 3.90 -12.00 14.81
C GLY A 770 2.83 -12.52 15.77
N SER A 771 2.07 -13.58 15.42
CA SER A 771 1.02 -14.15 16.28
C SER A 771 1.53 -15.08 17.38
N PHE A 772 2.82 -15.43 17.36
CA PHE A 772 3.44 -16.45 18.22
C PHE A 772 2.66 -17.78 18.22
N GLY A 773 2.17 -18.18 17.05
CA GLY A 773 1.40 -19.41 16.85
C GLY A 773 -0.09 -19.29 17.17
N LEU A 774 -0.62 -18.10 17.48
CA LEU A 774 -2.07 -17.91 17.61
C LEU A 774 -2.78 -18.13 16.26
N HIS A 775 -2.16 -17.77 15.13
CA HIS A 775 -2.68 -18.10 13.80
C HIS A 775 -2.70 -19.62 13.56
N ASN A 776 -1.56 -20.29 13.78
CA ASN A 776 -1.40 -21.72 13.53
C ASN A 776 -0.31 -22.36 14.42
N TYR A 777 -0.69 -22.75 15.64
CA TYR A 777 0.24 -23.32 16.63
C TYR A 777 0.89 -24.63 16.18
N PRO A 778 0.17 -25.64 15.66
CA PRO A 778 0.80 -26.90 15.23
C PRO A 778 1.88 -26.67 14.17
N TYR A 779 1.59 -25.80 13.20
CA TYR A 779 2.53 -25.47 12.13
C TYR A 779 3.77 -24.73 12.66
N ALA A 780 3.56 -23.66 13.43
CA ALA A 780 4.65 -22.88 14.02
C ALA A 780 5.55 -23.73 14.95
N ALA A 781 4.96 -24.60 15.78
CA ALA A 781 5.71 -25.45 16.71
C ALA A 781 6.59 -26.46 15.96
N GLU A 782 6.05 -27.09 14.91
CA GLU A 782 6.74 -28.13 14.15
C GLU A 782 7.84 -27.56 13.24
N LEU A 783 7.61 -26.41 12.59
CA LEU A 783 8.66 -25.71 11.83
C LEU A 783 9.88 -25.38 12.70
N LEU A 784 9.65 -24.88 13.93
CA LEU A 784 10.73 -24.58 14.87
C LEU A 784 11.43 -25.85 15.36
N ARG A 785 10.68 -26.94 15.60
CA ARG A 785 11.23 -28.25 15.99
C ARG A 785 12.15 -28.82 14.92
N LEU A 786 11.68 -28.86 13.67
CA LEU A 786 12.44 -29.36 12.52
C LEU A 786 13.69 -28.53 12.24
N SER A 787 13.61 -27.21 12.40
CA SER A 787 14.78 -26.33 12.26
C SER A 787 15.81 -26.45 13.38
N LEU A 788 15.42 -26.85 14.59
CA LEU A 788 16.37 -27.25 15.63
C LEU A 788 17.06 -28.58 15.26
N GLU A 789 16.30 -29.55 14.74
CA GLU A 789 16.81 -30.87 14.31
C GLU A 789 17.84 -30.77 13.16
N ASP A 790 17.58 -29.95 12.13
CA ASP A 790 18.53 -29.67 11.02
C ASP A 790 19.85 -29.02 11.50
N LEU A 791 19.84 -28.37 12.67
CA LEU A 791 21.03 -27.77 13.27
C LEU A 791 21.77 -28.70 14.25
N GLU A 792 21.21 -29.86 14.64
CA GLU A 792 21.90 -30.81 15.55
C GLU A 792 23.20 -31.38 14.96
N GLY A 793 23.34 -31.39 13.63
CA GLY A 793 24.51 -31.89 12.91
C GLY A 793 25.76 -30.99 12.95
N TYR A 794 25.73 -29.84 13.64
CA TYR A 794 26.80 -28.83 13.65
C TYR A 794 27.18 -28.33 15.04
#